data_AF-A0A932JT16-F1
#
_entry.id   AF-A0A932JT16-F1
#
_cell.length_a   1.000
_cell.length_b   1.000
_cell.length_c   1.000
_cell.angle_alpha   90.00
_cell.angle_beta   90.00
_cell.angle_gamma   90.00
#
_symmetry.space_group_name_H-M   'P 1'
#
loop_
_entity.id
_entity.type
_entity.pdbx_description
1 polymer ?
#
loop_
_entity_poly.entity_id
_entity_poly.type
_entity_poly.pdbx_seq_one_letter_code
_entity_poly.pdbx_strand_id
1 'polypeptide(L)'
;MQAPDDNPLEGADDVSRLGDADVLRATLRWALERVRSGDADRRETAHALGTLELEAACAAAVSAVGDLHAAGLELWILRRAGAGGGAAAAEESIEARAAEAAQRAGAAEADLRQRLGAAESAGDGASGARIRKTLDEAARRRARLERWRSLMGGLSGLEQARQGLAGELRDLRGENPPPTRPPAPPAGGKTASPPPALTPDGLIDVFAASAPRAPERRPEDPRDREIQRLRGELGKLRSSLEDFKKELGRGDPVTLGQWLELRRERDHISAQAHEAAAALDAYRAQAAAESLRKGTEVTELRAQLAAQRAGLESERRRALAESDALRRAILEADTVKDRLASELAAAQDRLDALHQDRAVSAVKRAEERAAVEALRVAGLETAAARDRAVTELASARLRLEAVSNECETLAARAGAEHAAAEAVRLAAVEAAAARDLVAAQLLTVAARLEAVSKEREELSAERDRAAEELAATRREHEAMAARVAALEESAAQARAAAVAAEARVFHLASEGLASASRRSETAEALTAAQAELSKRDAALTAARSELEEARGRAERSERTAAALAASLSAAAAARALESEESAAALETARRELAAQKAAPAPAPDPAQAPRPSSEQATFIGPVSQRSEPARNEELEDLRRELAGAREALTKTSDGVSASRAEAEALRARVAALEADLAEATKAAALAAEQEALVEELMEMCETCVQELTRA
;
A
#
# COMPACT_ATOMS: atom_id res chain seq x y z
N MET A 1 -49.90 -6.01 39.45
CA MET A 1 -49.14 -6.27 38.21
C MET A 1 -47.92 -5.35 38.25
N GLN A 2 -46.78 -5.88 38.68
CA GLN A 2 -45.51 -5.14 38.73
C GLN A 2 -44.82 -5.31 37.36
N ALA A 3 -44.38 -4.20 36.78
CA ALA A 3 -43.54 -4.20 35.58
C ALA A 3 -42.10 -4.62 35.96
N PRO A 4 -41.34 -5.27 35.06
CA PRO A 4 -39.98 -5.71 35.36
C PRO A 4 -39.03 -4.52 35.44
N ASP A 5 -38.21 -4.48 36.49
CA ASP A 5 -37.28 -3.40 36.87
C ASP A 5 -35.85 -3.60 36.30
N ASP A 6 -35.69 -4.38 35.23
CA ASP A 6 -34.36 -4.69 34.71
C ASP A 6 -33.80 -3.50 33.90
N ASN A 7 -32.79 -2.86 34.48
CA ASN A 7 -32.03 -1.75 33.92
C ASN A 7 -30.99 -2.29 32.91
N PRO A 8 -31.11 -2.03 31.59
CA PRO A 8 -30.18 -2.56 30.59
C PRO A 8 -28.78 -1.91 30.63
N LEU A 9 -28.53 -0.99 31.58
CA LEU A 9 -27.26 -0.28 31.75
C LEU A 9 -26.34 -0.90 32.82
N GLU A 10 -26.80 -1.88 33.61
CA GLU A 10 -25.91 -2.63 34.51
C GLU A 10 -25.08 -3.64 33.71
N GLY A 11 -24.02 -3.13 33.06
CA GLY A 11 -23.07 -3.91 32.27
C GLY A 11 -22.37 -3.13 31.15
N ALA A 12 -22.72 -1.86 30.93
CA ALA A 12 -22.20 -1.05 29.82
C ALA A 12 -21.12 -0.04 30.27
N ASP A 13 -20.00 -0.53 30.79
CA ASP A 13 -18.79 0.30 30.98
C ASP A 13 -18.03 0.55 29.65
N ASP A 14 -18.47 -0.04 28.53
CA ASP A 14 -17.91 0.16 27.19
C ASP A 14 -18.95 0.79 26.23
N VAL A 15 -19.17 2.11 26.37
CA VAL A 15 -20.06 2.93 25.49
C VAL A 15 -19.64 2.92 24.00
N SER A 16 -18.46 2.40 23.67
CA SER A 16 -17.93 2.38 22.30
C SER A 16 -18.41 1.21 21.41
N ARG A 17 -19.25 0.29 21.92
CA ARG A 17 -19.63 -0.96 21.21
C ARG A 17 -21.08 -1.06 20.72
N LEU A 18 -21.92 -0.05 20.93
CA LEU A 18 -23.30 -0.05 20.42
C LEU A 18 -23.35 0.38 18.95
N GLY A 19 -22.94 -0.51 18.05
CA GLY A 19 -23.05 -0.33 16.61
C GLY A 19 -24.41 -0.70 16.02
N ASP A 20 -25.35 -1.15 16.84
CA ASP A 20 -26.61 -1.73 16.36
C ASP A 20 -27.79 -0.75 16.48
N ALA A 21 -28.35 -0.36 15.33
CA ALA A 21 -29.35 0.72 15.21
C ALA A 21 -30.68 0.38 15.92
N ASP A 22 -30.95 -0.91 16.15
CA ASP A 22 -32.17 -1.36 16.83
C ASP A 22 -32.03 -1.30 18.35
N VAL A 23 -30.81 -1.51 18.88
CA VAL A 23 -30.51 -1.33 20.30
C VAL A 23 -30.58 0.16 20.67
N LEU A 24 -30.00 1.05 19.85
CA LEU A 24 -30.13 2.49 20.05
C LEU A 24 -31.59 2.98 20.02
N ARG A 25 -32.42 2.44 19.13
CA ARG A 25 -33.86 2.76 19.07
C ARG A 25 -34.64 2.23 20.28
N ALA A 26 -34.30 1.06 20.81
CA ALA A 26 -34.90 0.53 22.03
C ALA A 26 -34.52 1.38 23.27
N THR A 27 -33.25 1.78 23.38
CA THR A 27 -32.75 2.62 24.47
C THR A 27 -33.37 4.03 24.44
N LEU A 28 -33.53 4.63 23.25
CA LEU A 28 -34.23 5.91 23.08
C LEU A 28 -35.71 5.83 23.48
N ARG A 29 -36.39 4.75 23.12
CA ARG A 29 -37.81 4.55 23.45
C ARG A 29 -38.01 4.43 24.97
N TRP A 30 -37.16 3.65 25.63
CA TRP A 30 -37.13 3.52 27.09
C TRP A 30 -36.87 4.86 27.80
N ALA A 31 -35.88 5.63 27.34
CA ALA A 31 -35.55 6.93 27.92
C ALA A 31 -36.69 7.96 27.76
N LEU A 32 -37.38 7.96 26.62
CA LEU A 32 -38.56 8.81 26.38
C LEU A 32 -39.76 8.41 27.25
N GLU A 33 -39.93 7.13 27.56
CA GLU A 33 -40.97 6.64 28.48
C GLU A 33 -40.74 7.11 29.92
N ARG A 34 -39.49 7.12 30.41
CA ARG A 34 -39.15 7.66 31.73
C ARG A 34 -39.27 9.18 31.84
N VAL A 35 -38.94 9.92 30.78
CA VAL A 35 -39.19 11.38 30.76
C VAL A 35 -40.68 11.70 30.79
N ARG A 36 -41.51 10.87 30.15
CA ARG A 36 -42.97 10.98 30.19
C ARG A 36 -43.57 10.57 31.55
N SER A 37 -42.95 9.64 32.28
CA SER A 37 -43.41 9.26 33.63
C SER A 37 -43.07 10.30 34.70
N GLY A 38 -42.15 11.22 34.41
CA GLY A 38 -41.76 12.32 35.31
C GLY A 38 -40.71 11.95 36.37
N ASP A 39 -40.13 10.74 36.29
CA ASP A 39 -39.21 10.19 37.30
C ASP A 39 -37.74 10.58 37.11
N ALA A 40 -37.39 11.32 36.06
CA ALA A 40 -36.00 11.69 35.77
C ALA A 40 -35.77 13.20 35.85
N ASP A 41 -34.58 13.58 36.32
CA ASP A 41 -34.15 14.97 36.39
C ASP A 41 -34.07 15.56 34.97
N ARG A 42 -35.03 16.44 34.65
CA ARG A 42 -35.41 16.77 33.26
C ARG A 42 -34.28 17.37 32.44
N ARG A 43 -33.27 17.96 33.08
CA ARG A 43 -32.12 18.58 32.39
C ARG A 43 -31.08 17.55 31.97
N GLU A 44 -30.81 16.56 32.81
CA GLU A 44 -29.82 15.53 32.54
C GLU A 44 -30.35 14.51 31.53
N THR A 45 -31.65 14.19 31.62
CA THR A 45 -32.33 13.37 30.60
C THR A 45 -32.51 14.08 29.26
N ALA A 46 -32.76 15.39 29.23
CA ALA A 46 -32.82 16.13 27.96
C ALA A 46 -31.44 16.20 27.27
N HIS A 47 -30.37 16.35 28.04
CA HIS A 47 -29.01 16.29 27.50
C HIS A 47 -28.66 14.89 26.99
N ALA A 48 -28.98 13.84 27.75
CA ALA A 48 -28.76 12.44 27.35
C ALA A 48 -29.56 12.04 26.10
N LEU A 49 -30.83 12.46 26.02
CA LEU A 49 -31.67 12.27 24.83
C LEU A 49 -31.13 13.03 23.62
N GLY A 50 -30.64 14.27 23.80
CA GLY A 50 -30.01 15.05 22.74
C GLY A 50 -28.76 14.38 22.17
N THR A 51 -27.93 13.76 23.02
CA THR A 51 -26.78 12.96 22.57
C THR A 51 -27.19 11.66 21.87
N LEU A 52 -28.20 10.94 22.38
CA LEU A 52 -28.67 9.68 21.77
C LEU A 52 -29.37 9.90 20.43
N GLU A 53 -30.12 11.00 20.27
CA GLU A 53 -30.71 11.38 18.98
C GLU A 53 -29.64 11.74 17.94
N LEU A 54 -28.57 12.42 18.37
CA LEU A 54 -27.43 12.74 17.52
C LEU A 54 -26.71 11.47 17.06
N GLU A 55 -26.50 10.52 17.98
CA GLU A 55 -25.89 9.22 17.68
C GLU A 55 -26.77 8.36 16.77
N ALA A 56 -28.10 8.38 16.96
CA ALA A 56 -29.04 7.69 16.08
C ALA A 56 -29.06 8.29 14.66
N ALA A 57 -28.98 9.62 14.53
CA ALA A 57 -28.85 10.29 13.23
C ALA A 57 -27.52 9.92 12.54
N CYS A 58 -26.42 9.83 13.30
CA CYS A 58 -25.12 9.37 12.80
C CYS A 58 -25.15 7.89 12.38
N ALA A 59 -25.81 7.02 13.15
CA ALA A 59 -25.96 5.60 12.84
C ALA A 59 -26.80 5.37 11.57
N ALA A 60 -27.90 6.12 11.40
CA ALA A 60 -28.71 6.07 10.19
C ALA A 60 -27.93 6.50 8.94
N ALA A 61 -27.06 7.51 9.06
CA ALA A 61 -26.18 7.94 7.99
C ALA A 61 -25.08 6.91 7.67
N VAL A 62 -24.59 6.17 8.68
CA VAL A 62 -23.63 5.06 8.49
C VAL A 62 -24.30 3.86 7.79
N SER A 63 -25.51 3.49 8.21
CA SER A 63 -26.28 2.39 7.61
C SER A 63 -26.55 2.62 6.13
N ALA A 64 -26.99 3.84 5.76
CA ALA A 64 -27.25 4.19 4.36
C ALA A 64 -26.00 4.08 3.45
N VAL A 65 -24.80 4.25 4.01
CA VAL A 65 -23.53 4.07 3.29
C VAL A 65 -23.17 2.59 3.17
N GLY A 66 -23.48 1.78 4.18
CA GLY A 66 -23.33 0.32 4.13
C GLY A 66 -24.20 -0.31 3.04
N ASP A 67 -25.46 0.10 2.96
CA ASP A 67 -26.42 -0.37 1.95
C ASP A 67 -25.95 -0.04 0.51
N LEU A 68 -25.31 1.11 0.33
CA LEU A 68 -24.72 1.52 -0.94
C LEU A 68 -23.46 0.73 -1.32
N HIS A 69 -22.64 0.39 -0.33
CA HIS A 69 -21.45 -0.42 -0.56
C HIS A 69 -21.83 -1.84 -0.98
N ALA A 70 -22.86 -2.41 -0.35
CA ALA A 70 -23.42 -3.71 -0.72
C ALA A 70 -24.00 -3.68 -2.15
N ALA A 71 -24.78 -2.64 -2.48
CA ALA A 71 -25.32 -2.46 -3.83
C ALA A 71 -24.22 -2.33 -4.90
N GLY A 72 -23.16 -1.54 -4.64
CA GLY A 72 -22.02 -1.43 -5.54
C GLY A 72 -21.28 -2.76 -5.76
N LEU A 73 -21.23 -3.61 -4.73
CA LEU A 73 -20.64 -4.94 -4.81
C LEU A 73 -21.49 -5.89 -5.67
N GLU A 74 -22.81 -5.86 -5.52
CA GLU A 74 -23.75 -6.64 -6.35
C GLU A 74 -23.63 -6.28 -7.83
N LEU A 75 -23.52 -4.99 -8.17
CA LEU A 75 -23.37 -4.51 -9.54
C LEU A 75 -22.04 -4.95 -10.17
N TRP A 76 -20.96 -4.91 -9.37
CA TRP A 76 -19.65 -5.41 -9.79
C TRP A 76 -19.68 -6.92 -10.07
N ILE A 77 -20.37 -7.70 -9.23
CA ILE A 77 -20.57 -9.14 -9.42
C ILE A 77 -21.38 -9.40 -10.71
N LEU A 78 -22.49 -8.67 -10.92
CA LEU A 78 -23.36 -8.84 -12.09
C LEU A 78 -22.65 -8.49 -13.42
N ARG A 79 -21.82 -7.43 -13.44
CA ARG A 79 -20.99 -7.08 -14.60
C ARG A 79 -19.94 -8.15 -14.90
N ARG A 80 -19.33 -8.73 -13.87
CA ARG A 80 -18.32 -9.79 -14.02
C ARG A 80 -18.91 -11.11 -14.51
N ALA A 81 -20.18 -11.38 -14.21
CA ALA A 81 -20.90 -12.56 -14.66
C ALA A 81 -21.38 -12.50 -16.12
N GLY A 82 -21.17 -11.37 -16.84
CA GLY A 82 -21.55 -11.24 -18.25
C GLY A 82 -23.07 -11.18 -18.49
N ALA A 83 -23.86 -10.89 -17.47
CA ALA A 83 -25.32 -10.81 -17.56
C ALA A 83 -25.77 -9.48 -18.20
N GLY A 84 -25.56 -9.34 -19.52
CA GLY A 84 -25.79 -8.09 -20.25
C GLY A 84 -27.23 -7.54 -20.19
N GLY A 85 -28.23 -8.39 -19.96
CA GLY A 85 -29.62 -7.95 -19.81
C GLY A 85 -30.02 -7.56 -18.38
N GLY A 86 -29.36 -8.12 -17.35
CA GLY A 86 -29.65 -7.84 -15.94
C GLY A 86 -28.85 -6.66 -15.38
N ALA A 87 -27.68 -6.39 -15.95
CA ALA A 87 -26.79 -5.32 -15.50
C ALA A 87 -27.38 -3.92 -15.67
N ALA A 88 -28.10 -3.65 -16.78
CA ALA A 88 -28.70 -2.34 -17.01
C ALA A 88 -29.84 -2.01 -16.02
N ALA A 89 -30.72 -2.98 -15.72
CA ALA A 89 -31.78 -2.80 -14.72
C ALA A 89 -31.23 -2.71 -13.29
N ALA A 90 -30.15 -3.45 -13.00
CA ALA A 90 -29.44 -3.33 -11.72
C ALA A 90 -28.73 -1.97 -11.59
N GLU A 91 -28.15 -1.44 -12.68
CA GLU A 91 -27.55 -0.11 -12.72
C GLU A 91 -28.57 1.00 -12.43
N GLU A 92 -29.73 0.96 -13.06
CA GLU A 92 -30.80 1.94 -12.81
C GLU A 92 -31.33 1.87 -11.36
N SER A 93 -31.49 0.66 -10.81
CA SER A 93 -31.89 0.43 -9.41
C SER A 93 -30.85 0.98 -8.42
N ILE A 94 -29.56 0.84 -8.74
CA ILE A 94 -28.47 1.25 -7.86
C ILE A 94 -28.23 2.75 -7.95
N GLU A 95 -28.37 3.36 -9.12
CA GLU A 95 -28.39 4.82 -9.26
C GLU A 95 -29.56 5.44 -8.49
N ALA A 96 -30.75 4.83 -8.53
CA ALA A 96 -31.91 5.29 -7.76
C ALA A 96 -31.66 5.20 -6.24
N ARG A 97 -31.10 4.08 -5.74
CA ARG A 97 -30.74 3.93 -4.32
C ARG A 97 -29.63 4.89 -3.90
N ALA A 98 -28.65 5.15 -4.76
CA ALA A 98 -27.59 6.14 -4.52
C ALA A 98 -28.12 7.57 -4.47
N ALA A 99 -29.08 7.91 -5.34
CA ALA A 99 -29.75 9.19 -5.30
C ALA A 99 -30.58 9.36 -4.02
N GLU A 100 -31.32 8.35 -3.61
CA GLU A 100 -32.11 8.37 -2.37
C GLU A 100 -31.22 8.50 -1.11
N ALA A 101 -30.13 7.74 -1.04
CA ALA A 101 -29.18 7.83 0.06
C ALA A 101 -28.47 9.20 0.11
N ALA A 102 -28.13 9.79 -1.04
CA ALA A 102 -27.58 11.14 -1.10
C ALA A 102 -28.60 12.20 -0.64
N GLN A 103 -29.89 12.03 -0.98
CA GLN A 103 -30.96 12.90 -0.49
C GLN A 103 -31.15 12.80 1.03
N ARG A 104 -31.17 11.57 1.58
CA ARG A 104 -31.27 11.35 3.04
C ARG A 104 -30.06 11.94 3.78
N ALA A 105 -28.85 11.79 3.24
CA ALA A 105 -27.66 12.41 3.80
C ALA A 105 -27.72 13.94 3.76
N GLY A 106 -28.23 14.53 2.67
CA GLY A 106 -28.45 15.97 2.57
C GLY A 106 -29.50 16.50 3.56
N ALA A 107 -30.58 15.75 3.81
CA ALA A 107 -31.58 16.09 4.80
C ALA A 107 -31.02 16.04 6.24
N ALA A 108 -30.22 15.02 6.56
CA ALA A 108 -29.55 14.90 7.86
C ALA A 108 -28.53 16.03 8.08
N GLU A 109 -27.79 16.41 7.04
CA GLU A 109 -26.85 17.54 7.08
C GLU A 109 -27.59 18.88 7.33
N ALA A 110 -28.76 19.07 6.72
CA ALA A 110 -29.59 20.26 6.93
C ALA A 110 -30.12 20.34 8.38
N ASP A 111 -30.60 19.22 8.94
CA ASP A 111 -31.04 19.14 10.34
C ASP A 111 -29.89 19.44 11.32
N LEU A 112 -28.71 18.87 11.09
CA LEU A 112 -27.52 19.14 11.90
C LEU A 112 -27.09 20.62 11.85
N ARG A 113 -27.21 21.29 10.69
CA ARG A 113 -26.94 22.74 10.58
C ARG A 113 -27.97 23.57 11.36
N GLN A 114 -29.23 23.18 11.32
CA GLN A 114 -30.28 23.84 12.11
C GLN A 114 -30.02 23.69 13.62
N ARG A 115 -29.66 22.47 14.06
CA ARG A 115 -29.28 22.19 15.45
C ARG A 115 -28.02 22.92 15.88
N LEU A 116 -27.03 23.07 14.99
CA LEU A 116 -25.83 23.86 15.26
C LEU A 116 -26.20 25.33 15.54
N GLY A 117 -27.05 25.94 14.73
CA GLY A 117 -27.52 27.31 14.95
C GLY A 117 -28.29 27.47 16.28
N ALA A 118 -29.08 26.47 16.67
CA ALA A 118 -29.74 26.44 17.97
C ALA A 118 -28.75 26.30 19.14
N ALA A 119 -27.72 25.47 19.00
CA ALA A 119 -26.68 25.29 20.02
C ALA A 119 -25.79 26.54 20.18
N GLU A 120 -25.43 27.19 19.07
CA GLU A 120 -24.63 28.42 19.06
C GLU A 120 -25.41 29.61 19.65
N SER A 121 -26.71 29.72 19.35
CA SER A 121 -27.58 30.75 19.96
C SER A 121 -27.86 30.51 21.44
N ALA A 122 -27.81 29.26 21.91
CA ALA A 122 -27.91 28.91 23.33
C ALA A 122 -26.59 29.09 24.11
N GLY A 123 -25.47 29.41 23.43
CA GLY A 123 -24.16 29.57 24.06
C GLY A 123 -23.51 28.24 24.48
N ASP A 124 -24.01 27.10 24.03
CA ASP A 124 -23.46 25.77 24.35
C ASP A 124 -22.31 25.43 23.39
N GLY A 125 -21.12 25.90 23.74
CA GLY A 125 -19.90 25.69 22.95
C GLY A 125 -19.48 24.23 22.82
N ALA A 126 -19.81 23.37 23.79
CA ALA A 126 -19.43 21.96 23.78
C ALA A 126 -20.32 21.14 22.84
N SER A 127 -21.62 21.41 22.84
CA SER A 127 -22.56 20.82 21.87
C SER A 127 -22.30 21.36 20.46
N GLY A 128 -22.06 22.67 20.32
CA GLY A 128 -21.71 23.26 19.02
C GLY A 128 -20.42 22.68 18.41
N ALA A 129 -19.38 22.44 19.21
CA ALA A 129 -18.15 21.79 18.73
C ALA A 129 -18.37 20.35 18.26
N ARG A 130 -19.19 19.57 18.98
CA ARG A 130 -19.54 18.19 18.58
C ARG A 130 -20.35 18.18 17.29
N ILE A 131 -21.37 19.05 17.17
CA ILE A 131 -22.21 19.15 15.97
C ILE A 131 -21.39 19.58 14.75
N ARG A 132 -20.42 20.51 14.90
CA ARG A 132 -19.49 20.90 13.82
C ARG A 132 -18.64 19.73 13.33
N LYS A 133 -18.08 18.94 14.26
CA LYS A 133 -17.29 17.76 13.90
C LYS A 133 -18.11 16.73 13.12
N THR A 134 -19.37 16.50 13.53
CA THR A 134 -20.29 15.60 12.82
C THR A 134 -20.73 16.16 11.47
N LEU A 135 -20.93 17.47 11.34
CA LEU A 135 -21.24 18.14 10.07
C LEU A 135 -20.10 18.01 9.06
N ASP A 136 -18.87 18.22 9.50
CA ASP A 136 -17.69 18.07 8.64
C ASP A 136 -17.54 16.62 8.13
N GLU A 137 -17.84 15.65 8.98
CA GLU A 137 -17.81 14.25 8.60
C GLU A 137 -18.96 13.87 7.64
N ALA A 138 -20.18 14.35 7.90
CA ALA A 138 -21.31 14.18 7.00
C ALA A 138 -21.04 14.82 5.62
N ALA A 139 -20.50 16.04 5.59
CA ALA A 139 -20.14 16.75 4.35
C ALA A 139 -19.04 16.00 3.56
N ARG A 140 -18.00 15.49 4.23
CA ARG A 140 -16.96 14.67 3.60
C ARG A 140 -17.50 13.37 3.01
N ARG A 141 -18.49 12.75 3.67
CA ARG A 141 -19.13 11.51 3.20
C ARG A 141 -20.06 11.78 2.02
N ARG A 142 -20.88 12.84 2.08
CA ARG A 142 -21.71 13.30 0.96
C ARG A 142 -20.87 13.62 -0.28
N ALA A 143 -19.77 14.36 -0.14
CA ALA A 143 -18.87 14.65 -1.25
C ALA A 143 -18.23 13.38 -1.86
N ARG A 144 -18.00 12.34 -1.05
CA ARG A 144 -17.56 11.02 -1.54
C ARG A 144 -18.65 10.32 -2.36
N LEU A 145 -19.90 10.37 -1.90
CA LEU A 145 -21.05 9.81 -2.61
C LEU A 145 -21.33 10.52 -3.92
N GLU A 146 -21.27 11.85 -3.95
CA GLU A 146 -21.44 12.65 -5.17
C GLU A 146 -20.33 12.36 -6.19
N ARG A 147 -19.07 12.20 -5.74
CA ARG A 147 -17.97 11.75 -6.60
C ARG A 147 -18.21 10.35 -7.16
N TRP A 148 -18.68 9.42 -6.33
CA TRP A 148 -19.04 8.06 -6.76
C TRP A 148 -20.15 8.07 -7.82
N ARG A 149 -21.21 8.86 -7.61
CA ARG A 149 -22.29 9.05 -8.58
C ARG A 149 -21.76 9.62 -9.91
N SER A 150 -20.87 10.61 -9.84
CA SER A 150 -20.23 11.18 -11.04
C SER A 150 -19.35 10.18 -11.78
N LEU A 151 -18.66 9.29 -11.06
CA LEU A 151 -17.84 8.24 -11.67
C LEU A 151 -18.70 7.18 -12.35
N MET A 152 -19.81 6.77 -11.73
CA MET A 152 -20.75 5.82 -12.33
C MET A 152 -21.43 6.39 -13.59
N GLY A 153 -21.88 7.65 -13.54
CA GLY A 153 -22.42 8.33 -14.73
C GLY A 153 -21.38 8.56 -15.85
N GLY A 154 -20.10 8.69 -15.51
CA GLY A 154 -19.02 8.74 -16.50
C GLY A 154 -18.73 7.37 -17.15
N LEU A 155 -18.88 6.28 -16.39
CA LEU A 155 -18.69 4.92 -16.90
C LEU A 155 -19.81 4.50 -17.85
N SER A 156 -21.06 4.88 -17.58
CA SER A 156 -22.16 4.65 -18.53
C SER A 156 -21.98 5.43 -19.83
N GLY A 157 -21.46 6.66 -19.77
CA GLY A 157 -21.07 7.44 -20.96
C GLY A 157 -19.91 6.82 -21.77
N LEU A 158 -18.92 6.23 -21.10
CA LEU A 158 -17.82 5.51 -21.76
C LEU A 158 -18.28 4.19 -22.37
N GLU A 159 -19.22 3.48 -21.75
CA GLU A 159 -19.83 2.26 -22.27
C GLU A 159 -20.67 2.58 -23.53
N GLN A 160 -21.43 3.68 -23.52
CA GLN A 160 -22.15 4.17 -24.70
C GLN A 160 -21.21 4.60 -25.82
N ALA A 161 -20.11 5.30 -25.51
CA ALA A 161 -19.09 5.66 -26.48
C ALA A 161 -18.40 4.43 -27.08
N ARG A 162 -18.15 3.39 -26.26
CA ARG A 162 -17.60 2.10 -26.71
C ARG A 162 -18.58 1.33 -27.58
N GLN A 163 -19.87 1.33 -27.27
CA GLN A 163 -20.91 0.70 -28.10
C GLN A 163 -21.09 1.45 -29.43
N GLY A 164 -21.01 2.80 -29.41
CA GLY A 164 -20.98 3.63 -30.61
C GLY A 164 -19.77 3.31 -31.50
N LEU A 165 -18.57 3.27 -30.92
CA LEU A 165 -17.34 2.88 -31.62
C LEU A 165 -17.37 1.44 -32.14
N ALA A 166 -18.01 0.52 -31.42
CA ALA A 166 -18.19 -0.86 -31.88
C ALA A 166 -19.20 -0.97 -33.03
N GLY A 167 -20.21 -0.10 -33.08
CA GLY A 167 -21.12 0.07 -34.21
C GLY A 167 -20.40 0.62 -35.44
N GLU A 168 -19.65 1.72 -35.26
CA GLU A 168 -18.85 2.34 -36.32
C GLU A 168 -17.78 1.39 -36.87
N LEU A 169 -17.12 0.60 -36.01
CA LEU A 169 -16.16 -0.42 -36.43
C LEU A 169 -16.82 -1.59 -37.18
N ARG A 170 -18.08 -1.90 -36.90
CA ARG A 170 -18.84 -2.94 -37.60
C ARG A 170 -19.29 -2.45 -38.98
N ASP A 171 -19.68 -1.18 -39.08
CA ASP A 171 -20.02 -0.51 -40.34
C ASP A 171 -18.77 -0.35 -41.23
N LEU A 172 -17.62 -0.01 -40.64
CA LEU A 172 -16.34 0.09 -41.36
C LEU A 172 -15.81 -1.28 -41.83
N ARG A 173 -16.22 -2.39 -41.20
CA ARG A 173 -15.84 -3.75 -41.62
C ARG A 173 -16.77 -4.36 -42.68
N GLY A 174 -17.85 -3.67 -43.05
CA GLY A 174 -18.78 -4.16 -44.07
C GLY A 174 -19.49 -5.47 -43.69
N GLU A 175 -19.53 -5.80 -42.40
CA GLU A 175 -20.16 -7.01 -41.88
C GLU A 175 -21.68 -6.83 -41.81
N ASN A 176 -22.34 -6.89 -42.98
CA ASN A 176 -23.79 -7.02 -43.03
C ASN A 176 -24.19 -8.44 -42.61
N PRO A 177 -25.11 -8.61 -41.64
CA PRO A 177 -25.66 -9.93 -41.35
C PRO A 177 -26.48 -10.45 -42.54
N PRO A 178 -26.54 -11.78 -42.78
CA PRO A 178 -27.27 -12.35 -43.90
C PRO A 178 -28.78 -12.11 -43.76
N PRO A 179 -29.51 -11.92 -44.88
CA PRO A 179 -30.92 -11.59 -44.84
C PRO A 179 -31.75 -12.79 -44.36
N THR A 180 -32.32 -12.70 -43.17
CA THR A 180 -33.40 -13.58 -42.74
C THR A 180 -34.70 -13.21 -43.46
N ARG A 181 -35.35 -14.22 -44.04
CA ARG A 181 -36.65 -14.18 -44.73
C ARG A 181 -37.72 -13.36 -43.97
N PRO A 182 -38.62 -12.67 -44.69
CA PRO A 182 -39.69 -11.90 -44.07
C PRO A 182 -40.89 -12.80 -43.74
N PRO A 183 -41.59 -12.58 -42.62
CA PRO A 183 -43.01 -12.88 -42.52
C PRO A 183 -43.87 -11.64 -42.84
N ALA A 184 -45.05 -11.91 -43.37
CA ALA A 184 -46.00 -10.98 -43.99
C ALA A 184 -46.66 -9.96 -43.01
N PRO A 185 -47.13 -8.79 -43.51
CA PRO A 185 -47.89 -7.78 -42.74
C PRO A 185 -49.41 -7.99 -42.89
N PRO A 186 -50.33 -7.13 -42.36
CA PRO A 186 -50.27 -6.14 -41.26
C PRO A 186 -51.49 -6.23 -40.29
N ALA A 187 -51.51 -5.41 -39.23
CA ALA A 187 -52.75 -4.77 -38.76
C ALA A 187 -52.48 -3.37 -38.13
N GLY A 188 -52.90 -2.37 -38.90
CA GLY A 188 -53.17 -0.94 -38.63
C GLY A 188 -53.01 -0.31 -37.23
N GLY A 189 -52.48 0.92 -37.25
CA GLY A 189 -52.67 1.92 -36.20
C GLY A 189 -51.94 3.23 -36.50
N LYS A 190 -52.66 4.23 -37.01
CA LYS A 190 -52.20 5.57 -37.43
C LYS A 190 -51.76 6.46 -36.25
N THR A 191 -51.13 7.60 -36.63
CA THR A 191 -50.91 8.88 -35.92
C THR A 191 -49.52 9.04 -35.30
N ALA A 192 -48.82 10.17 -35.34
CA ALA A 192 -48.89 11.41 -36.11
C ALA A 192 -47.52 12.12 -35.96
N SER A 193 -46.99 12.77 -37.01
CA SER A 193 -45.93 13.78 -36.88
C SER A 193 -46.56 15.12 -36.41
N PRO A 194 -45.89 15.98 -35.63
CA PRO A 194 -44.92 16.97 -36.18
C PRO A 194 -43.82 17.43 -35.15
N PRO A 195 -43.13 18.57 -35.29
CA PRO A 195 -42.25 19.10 -36.35
C PRO A 195 -40.78 19.36 -35.85
N PRO A 196 -39.85 19.88 -36.68
CA PRO A 196 -38.43 20.02 -36.33
C PRO A 196 -38.03 21.43 -35.84
N ALA A 197 -37.04 21.51 -34.94
CA ALA A 197 -36.34 22.71 -34.45
C ALA A 197 -35.27 22.25 -33.43
N LEU A 198 -34.05 22.77 -33.25
CA LEU A 198 -33.31 23.97 -33.67
C LEU A 198 -31.80 23.68 -33.43
N THR A 199 -30.95 24.41 -34.14
CA THR A 199 -29.48 24.40 -34.04
C THR A 199 -28.95 25.03 -32.73
N PRO A 200 -27.75 24.65 -32.24
CA PRO A 200 -27.20 25.18 -30.99
C PRO A 200 -26.27 26.37 -31.26
N ASP A 201 -26.80 27.58 -31.12
CA ASP A 201 -25.99 28.79 -30.91
C ASP A 201 -26.59 29.57 -29.73
N GLY A 202 -25.80 29.73 -28.67
CA GLY A 202 -26.13 30.58 -27.52
C GLY A 202 -26.17 29.85 -26.19
N LEU A 203 -25.02 29.74 -25.53
CA LEU A 203 -24.87 29.76 -24.05
C LEU A 203 -23.38 29.93 -23.71
N ILE A 204 -22.88 31.14 -24.00
CA ILE A 204 -21.71 31.72 -23.34
C ILE A 204 -22.28 32.62 -22.22
N ASP A 205 -21.57 32.70 -21.09
CA ASP A 205 -21.84 33.52 -19.89
C ASP A 205 -22.53 32.85 -18.69
N VAL A 206 -21.96 31.78 -18.14
CA VAL A 206 -21.93 31.54 -16.67
C VAL A 206 -20.70 30.69 -16.28
N PHE A 207 -19.46 31.19 -16.40
CA PHE A 207 -18.28 30.62 -15.68
C PHE A 207 -17.15 31.66 -15.61
N ALA A 208 -17.40 32.77 -14.89
CA ALA A 208 -16.38 33.77 -14.58
C ALA A 208 -16.23 33.92 -13.05
N ALA A 209 -15.88 32.83 -12.36
CA ALA A 209 -15.49 32.89 -10.94
C ALA A 209 -14.75 31.61 -10.49
N SER A 210 -13.69 31.21 -11.19
CA SER A 210 -12.69 30.23 -10.70
C SER A 210 -11.48 30.22 -11.62
N ALA A 211 -10.62 31.25 -11.52
CA ALA A 211 -9.33 31.23 -12.19
C ALA A 211 -8.37 30.28 -11.45
N PRO A 212 -7.82 29.23 -12.07
CA PRO A 212 -6.69 28.53 -11.50
C PRO A 212 -5.48 29.46 -11.51
N ARG A 213 -4.73 29.46 -10.39
CA ARG A 213 -3.45 30.17 -10.27
C ARG A 213 -2.56 29.86 -11.48
N ALA A 214 -1.90 30.90 -11.98
CA ALA A 214 -0.97 30.81 -13.11
C ALA A 214 0.02 29.66 -12.90
N PRO A 215 0.26 28.80 -13.91
CA PRO A 215 1.25 27.74 -13.79
C PRO A 215 2.62 28.37 -13.59
N GLU A 216 3.29 27.96 -12.51
CA GLU A 216 4.71 28.25 -12.29
C GLU A 216 5.46 27.93 -13.59
N ARG A 217 6.20 28.92 -14.10
CA ARG A 217 6.99 28.78 -15.32
C ARG A 217 7.97 27.64 -15.11
N ARG A 218 7.71 26.49 -15.74
CA ARG A 218 8.68 25.40 -15.80
C ARG A 218 9.98 25.97 -16.36
N PRO A 219 11.15 25.59 -15.80
CA PRO A 219 12.42 25.94 -16.41
C PRO A 219 12.39 25.47 -17.87
N GLU A 220 12.58 26.42 -18.78
CA GLU A 220 12.61 26.14 -20.21
C GLU A 220 13.70 25.11 -20.48
N ASP A 221 13.31 24.01 -21.14
CA ASP A 221 14.24 22.94 -21.50
C ASP A 221 15.35 23.56 -22.38
N PRO A 222 16.64 23.35 -22.08
CA PRO A 222 17.75 23.84 -22.92
C PRO A 222 17.58 23.48 -24.40
N ARG A 223 16.83 22.41 -24.68
CA ARG A 223 16.45 21.93 -25.99
C ARG A 223 15.50 22.88 -26.74
N ASP A 224 14.54 23.48 -26.05
CA ASP A 224 13.62 24.46 -26.63
C ASP A 224 14.35 25.75 -27.00
N ARG A 225 15.41 26.11 -26.25
CA ARG A 225 16.28 27.25 -26.57
C ARG A 225 17.07 27.03 -27.85
N GLU A 226 17.61 25.82 -28.06
CA GLU A 226 18.33 25.47 -29.30
C GLU A 226 17.40 25.47 -30.51
N ILE A 227 16.17 24.94 -30.37
CA ILE A 227 15.14 24.99 -31.42
C ILE A 227 14.77 26.45 -31.75
N GLN A 228 14.58 27.30 -30.74
CA GLN A 228 14.29 28.71 -30.94
C GLN A 228 15.45 29.45 -31.63
N ARG A 229 16.69 29.14 -31.26
CA ARG A 229 17.89 29.68 -31.90
C ARG A 229 17.95 29.31 -33.38
N LEU A 230 17.81 28.02 -33.72
CA LEU A 230 17.85 27.54 -35.11
C LEU A 230 16.70 28.13 -35.95
N ARG A 231 15.50 28.28 -35.38
CA ARG A 231 14.39 29.00 -36.04
C ARG A 231 14.71 30.47 -36.28
N GLY A 232 15.37 31.13 -35.32
CA GLY A 232 15.84 32.51 -35.46
C GLY A 232 16.89 32.66 -36.56
N GLU A 233 17.85 31.75 -36.65
CA GLU A 233 18.88 31.73 -37.68
C GLU A 233 18.28 31.49 -39.08
N LEU A 234 17.35 30.54 -39.23
CA LEU A 234 16.59 30.33 -40.47
C LEU A 234 15.75 31.55 -40.86
N GLY A 235 15.16 32.25 -39.88
CA GLY A 235 14.44 33.50 -40.11
C GLY A 235 15.33 34.60 -40.68
N LYS A 236 16.54 34.76 -40.14
CA LYS A 236 17.54 35.72 -40.61
C LYS A 236 18.05 35.39 -42.02
N LEU A 237 18.35 34.12 -42.29
CA LEU A 237 18.76 33.68 -43.62
C LEU A 237 17.67 33.94 -44.66
N ARG A 238 16.40 33.70 -44.31
CA ARG A 238 15.25 33.98 -45.17
C ARG A 238 15.07 35.48 -45.45
N SER A 239 15.24 36.35 -44.44
CA SER A 239 15.18 37.80 -44.65
C SER A 239 16.32 38.30 -45.53
N SER A 240 17.55 37.81 -45.34
CA SER A 240 18.68 38.17 -46.20
C SER A 240 18.46 37.74 -47.66
N LEU A 241 17.85 36.59 -47.88
CA LEU A 241 17.50 36.09 -49.22
C LEU A 241 16.41 36.94 -49.90
N GLU A 242 15.45 37.45 -49.12
CA GLU A 242 14.42 38.40 -49.58
C GLU A 242 15.02 39.77 -49.93
N ASP A 243 15.93 40.30 -49.10
CA ASP A 243 16.56 41.59 -49.36
C ASP A 243 17.50 41.53 -50.57
N PHE A 244 18.22 40.42 -50.74
CA PHE A 244 18.98 40.12 -51.95
C PHE A 244 18.11 40.09 -53.21
N LYS A 245 16.92 39.48 -53.15
CA LYS A 245 15.96 39.50 -54.27
C LYS A 245 15.50 40.91 -54.60
N LYS A 246 15.28 41.77 -53.59
CA LYS A 246 14.90 43.18 -53.80
C LYS A 246 16.02 43.98 -54.45
N GLU A 247 17.28 43.74 -54.07
CA GLU A 247 18.44 44.39 -54.71
C GLU A 247 18.58 44.02 -56.18
N LEU A 248 18.40 42.74 -56.54
CA LEU A 248 18.35 42.31 -57.94
C LEU A 248 17.20 42.94 -58.74
N GLY A 249 16.10 43.32 -58.08
CA GLY A 249 14.93 43.94 -58.70
C GLY A 249 15.06 45.45 -58.99
N ARG A 250 16.11 46.12 -58.46
CA ARG A 250 16.24 47.60 -58.58
C ARG A 250 16.76 48.11 -59.92
N GLY A 251 17.14 47.23 -60.85
CA GLY A 251 17.37 47.60 -62.26
C GLY A 251 18.69 48.33 -62.55
N ASP A 252 19.57 48.50 -61.57
CA ASP A 252 20.92 49.00 -61.81
C ASP A 252 21.76 47.97 -62.58
N PRO A 253 22.58 48.37 -63.57
CA PRO A 253 23.40 47.45 -64.34
C PRO A 253 24.52 46.86 -63.47
N VAL A 254 24.25 45.68 -62.90
CA VAL A 254 25.21 44.89 -62.13
C VAL A 254 26.28 44.35 -63.09
N THR A 255 27.56 44.54 -62.76
CA THR A 255 28.66 43.98 -63.55
C THR A 255 28.66 42.44 -63.44
N LEU A 256 29.13 41.74 -64.48
CA LEU A 256 29.18 40.26 -64.50
C LEU A 256 29.93 39.68 -63.27
N GLY A 257 30.95 40.38 -62.77
CA GLY A 257 31.69 40.00 -61.57
C GLY A 257 30.82 40.05 -60.30
N GLN A 258 30.10 41.15 -60.08
CA GLN A 258 29.19 41.30 -58.95
C GLN A 258 28.04 40.28 -59.02
N TRP A 259 27.53 39.97 -60.21
CA TRP A 259 26.49 38.95 -60.37
C TRP A 259 26.97 37.54 -59.96
N LEU A 260 28.22 37.19 -60.26
CA LEU A 260 28.80 35.90 -59.87
C LEU A 260 29.06 35.82 -58.36
N GLU A 261 29.48 36.91 -57.70
CA GLU A 261 29.60 36.98 -56.25
C GLU A 261 28.25 36.83 -55.56
N LEU A 262 27.26 37.61 -55.99
CA LEU A 262 25.88 37.53 -55.49
C LEU A 262 25.30 36.11 -55.66
N ARG A 263 25.59 35.42 -56.78
CA ARG A 263 25.17 34.03 -56.98
C ARG A 263 25.86 33.06 -56.01
N ARG A 264 27.15 33.24 -55.74
CA ARG A 264 27.88 32.41 -54.76
C ARG A 264 27.36 32.62 -53.34
N GLU A 265 27.06 33.86 -52.96
CA GLU A 265 26.45 34.17 -51.66
C GLU A 265 25.07 33.54 -51.52
N ARG A 266 24.22 33.63 -52.56
CA ARG A 266 22.91 32.96 -52.56
C ARG A 266 23.04 31.44 -52.40
N ASP A 267 23.98 30.82 -53.13
CA ASP A 267 24.18 29.37 -53.08
C ASP A 267 24.74 28.95 -51.69
N HIS A 268 25.59 29.78 -51.08
CA HIS A 268 26.08 29.58 -49.71
C HIS A 268 24.98 29.70 -48.65
N ILE A 269 24.15 30.75 -48.73
CA ILE A 269 23.00 30.96 -47.83
C ILE A 269 21.99 29.82 -47.97
N SER A 270 21.75 29.34 -49.20
CA SER A 270 20.84 28.22 -49.45
C SER A 270 21.37 26.92 -48.88
N ALA A 271 22.68 26.66 -48.99
CA ALA A 271 23.32 25.50 -48.38
C ALA A 271 23.20 25.52 -46.84
N GLN A 272 23.47 26.66 -46.21
CA GLN A 272 23.31 26.83 -44.76
C GLN A 272 21.87 26.65 -44.30
N ALA A 273 20.89 27.15 -45.07
CA ALA A 273 19.48 26.96 -44.77
C ALA A 273 19.05 25.48 -44.86
N HIS A 274 19.57 24.73 -45.84
CA HIS A 274 19.31 23.30 -45.95
C HIS A 274 19.95 22.50 -44.81
N GLU A 275 21.17 22.85 -44.40
CA GLU A 275 21.85 22.22 -43.26
C GLU A 275 21.12 22.48 -41.93
N ALA A 276 20.71 23.72 -41.69
CA ALA A 276 19.92 24.08 -40.50
C ALA A 276 18.54 23.40 -40.48
N ALA A 277 17.89 23.24 -41.64
CA ALA A 277 16.62 22.50 -41.74
C ALA A 277 16.81 21.01 -41.46
N ALA A 278 17.86 20.39 -42.01
CA ALA A 278 18.18 18.98 -41.76
C ALA A 278 18.50 18.71 -40.28
N ALA A 279 19.23 19.62 -39.62
CA ALA A 279 19.51 19.55 -38.19
C ALA A 279 18.21 19.61 -37.35
N LEU A 280 17.28 20.50 -37.72
CA LEU A 280 15.98 20.63 -37.06
C LEU A 280 15.10 19.37 -37.21
N ASP A 281 15.12 18.74 -38.38
CA ASP A 281 14.36 17.51 -38.62
C ASP A 281 14.97 16.29 -37.92
N ALA A 282 16.31 16.18 -37.89
CA ALA A 282 17.00 15.17 -37.09
C ALA A 282 16.66 15.32 -35.59
N TYR A 283 16.62 16.56 -35.11
CA TYR A 283 16.26 16.87 -33.73
C TYR A 283 14.81 16.47 -33.39
N ARG A 284 13.87 16.77 -34.30
CA ARG A 284 12.46 16.37 -34.15
C ARG A 284 12.30 14.85 -34.13
N ALA A 285 13.03 14.14 -34.99
CA ALA A 285 13.01 12.67 -35.02
C ALA A 285 13.55 12.08 -33.71
N GLN A 286 14.63 12.64 -33.15
CA GLN A 286 15.17 12.23 -31.86
C GLN A 286 14.21 12.49 -30.70
N ALA A 287 13.56 13.67 -30.68
CA ALA A 287 12.56 14.00 -29.67
C ALA A 287 11.34 13.06 -29.73
N ALA A 288 10.87 12.70 -30.94
CA ALA A 288 9.79 11.73 -31.12
C ALA A 288 10.19 10.33 -30.64
N ALA A 289 11.41 9.88 -30.92
CA ALA A 289 11.93 8.59 -30.45
C ALA A 289 12.06 8.52 -28.92
N GLU A 290 12.54 9.60 -28.29
CA GLU A 290 12.60 9.69 -26.82
C GLU A 290 11.21 9.74 -26.18
N SER A 291 10.25 10.45 -26.79
CA SER A 291 8.86 10.47 -26.32
C SER A 291 8.22 9.08 -26.39
N LEU A 292 8.51 8.31 -27.45
CA LEU A 292 8.07 6.93 -27.59
C LEU A 292 8.69 6.03 -26.52
N ARG A 293 10.00 6.14 -26.27
CA ARG A 293 10.70 5.40 -25.20
C ARG A 293 10.12 5.68 -23.82
N LYS A 294 9.94 6.97 -23.48
CA LYS A 294 9.32 7.37 -22.20
C LYS A 294 7.87 6.87 -22.10
N GLY A 295 7.13 6.87 -23.22
CA GLY A 295 5.80 6.29 -23.31
C GLY A 295 5.79 4.80 -22.98
N THR A 296 6.72 4.03 -23.56
CA THR A 296 6.84 2.59 -23.30
C THR A 296 7.27 2.29 -21.85
N GLU A 297 8.22 3.05 -21.30
CA GLU A 297 8.63 2.93 -19.90
C GLU A 297 7.46 3.20 -18.94
N VAL A 298 6.66 4.25 -19.20
CA VAL A 298 5.47 4.54 -18.39
C VAL A 298 4.42 3.43 -18.49
N THR A 299 4.23 2.82 -19.67
CA THR A 299 3.31 1.68 -19.80
C THR A 299 3.81 0.44 -19.07
N GLU A 300 5.11 0.19 -19.09
CA GLU A 300 5.75 -0.95 -18.40
C GLU A 300 5.66 -0.77 -16.88
N LEU A 301 5.99 0.41 -16.36
CA LEU A 301 5.82 0.74 -14.94
C LEU A 301 4.36 0.63 -14.48
N ARG A 302 3.39 1.03 -15.33
CA ARG A 302 1.96 0.83 -15.04
C ARG A 302 1.58 -0.64 -15.00
N ALA A 303 2.13 -1.46 -15.89
CA ALA A 303 1.90 -2.90 -15.90
C ALA A 303 2.50 -3.58 -14.66
N GLN A 304 3.72 -3.20 -14.26
CA GLN A 304 4.36 -3.67 -13.03
C GLN A 304 3.54 -3.28 -11.79
N LEU A 305 3.09 -2.03 -11.69
CA LEU A 305 2.24 -1.57 -10.59
C LEU A 305 0.89 -2.34 -10.54
N ALA A 306 0.30 -2.65 -11.69
CA ALA A 306 -0.92 -3.45 -11.76
C ALA A 306 -0.68 -4.89 -11.30
N ALA A 307 0.46 -5.49 -11.67
CA ALA A 307 0.85 -6.83 -11.22
C ALA A 307 1.07 -6.87 -9.69
N GLN A 308 1.78 -5.89 -9.14
CA GLN A 308 2.00 -5.77 -7.69
C GLN A 308 0.67 -5.63 -6.93
N ARG A 309 -0.26 -4.81 -7.43
CA ARG A 309 -1.61 -4.68 -6.84
C ARG A 309 -2.40 -5.98 -6.87
N ALA A 310 -2.32 -6.72 -7.97
CA ALA A 310 -2.97 -8.03 -8.08
C ALA A 310 -2.36 -9.05 -7.10
N GLY A 311 -1.03 -9.02 -6.91
CA GLY A 311 -0.34 -9.82 -5.89
C GLY A 311 -0.86 -9.52 -4.49
N LEU A 312 -0.85 -8.24 -4.07
CA LEU A 312 -1.34 -7.81 -2.76
C LEU A 312 -2.84 -8.11 -2.54
N GLU A 313 -3.67 -8.00 -3.59
CA GLU A 313 -5.07 -8.42 -3.50
C GLU A 313 -5.22 -9.93 -3.31
N SER A 314 -4.38 -10.74 -3.95
CA SER A 314 -4.40 -12.20 -3.77
C SER A 314 -3.99 -12.60 -2.34
N GLU A 315 -2.97 -11.97 -1.78
CA GLU A 315 -2.54 -12.18 -0.39
C GLU A 315 -3.61 -11.75 0.60
N ARG A 316 -4.24 -10.59 0.37
CA ARG A 316 -5.37 -10.13 1.19
C ARG A 316 -6.53 -11.12 1.18
N ARG A 317 -6.88 -11.71 0.03
CA ARG A 317 -7.92 -12.74 -0.06
C ARG A 317 -7.53 -14.01 0.69
N ARG A 318 -6.26 -14.42 0.62
CA ARG A 318 -5.74 -15.56 1.37
C ARG A 318 -5.83 -15.34 2.88
N ALA A 319 -5.41 -14.17 3.35
CA ALA A 319 -5.48 -13.80 4.76
C ALA A 319 -6.94 -13.74 5.28
N LEU A 320 -7.88 -13.24 4.46
CA LEU A 320 -9.30 -13.26 4.80
C LEU A 320 -9.86 -14.69 4.87
N ALA A 321 -9.49 -15.56 3.93
CA ALA A 321 -9.91 -16.96 3.95
C ALA A 321 -9.34 -17.72 5.16
N GLU A 322 -8.09 -17.44 5.55
CA GLU A 322 -7.47 -18.00 6.77
C GLU A 322 -8.17 -17.49 8.04
N SER A 323 -8.49 -16.19 8.11
CA SER A 323 -9.28 -15.60 9.21
C SER A 323 -10.67 -16.24 9.33
N ASP A 324 -11.37 -16.45 8.22
CA ASP A 324 -12.69 -17.09 8.20
C ASP A 324 -12.63 -18.59 8.54
N ALA A 325 -11.51 -19.27 8.22
CA ALA A 325 -11.27 -20.64 8.65
C ALA A 325 -11.05 -20.70 10.17
N LEU A 326 -10.26 -19.78 10.74
CA LEU A 326 -10.05 -19.69 12.18
C LEU A 326 -11.33 -19.36 12.93
N ARG A 327 -12.17 -18.45 12.42
CA ARG A 327 -13.48 -18.14 13.01
C ARG A 327 -14.40 -19.36 13.04
N ARG A 328 -14.42 -20.16 11.97
CA ARG A 328 -15.19 -21.42 11.93
C ARG A 328 -14.66 -22.44 12.93
N ALA A 329 -13.35 -22.60 13.04
CA ALA A 329 -12.74 -23.49 14.02
C ALA A 329 -13.07 -23.08 15.47
N ILE A 330 -13.11 -21.77 15.76
CA ILE A 330 -13.53 -21.25 17.08
C ILE A 330 -14.99 -21.59 17.36
N LEU A 331 -15.89 -21.36 16.40
CA LEU A 331 -17.31 -21.70 16.56
C LEU A 331 -17.52 -23.21 16.75
N GLU A 332 -16.80 -24.04 16.00
CA GLU A 332 -16.82 -25.50 16.19
C GLU A 332 -16.33 -25.90 17.59
N ALA A 333 -15.24 -25.29 18.08
CA ALA A 333 -14.74 -25.53 19.43
C ALA A 333 -15.76 -25.11 20.51
N ASP A 334 -16.46 -23.99 20.33
CA ASP A 334 -17.53 -23.56 21.24
C ASP A 334 -18.72 -24.53 21.23
N THR A 335 -19.12 -25.05 20.07
CA THR A 335 -20.19 -26.07 20.01
C THR A 335 -19.80 -27.38 20.71
N VAL A 336 -18.53 -27.78 20.61
CA VAL A 336 -18.00 -28.95 21.33
C VAL A 336 -17.99 -28.68 22.83
N LYS A 337 -17.58 -27.48 23.26
CA LYS A 337 -17.59 -27.07 24.66
C LYS A 337 -19.00 -27.09 25.25
N ASP A 338 -20.00 -26.56 24.54
CA ASP A 338 -21.39 -26.55 25.00
C ASP A 338 -21.96 -27.97 25.10
N ARG A 339 -21.61 -28.84 24.14
CA ARG A 339 -21.98 -30.26 24.19
C ARG A 339 -21.38 -30.94 25.41
N LEU A 340 -20.08 -30.77 25.66
CA LEU A 340 -19.41 -31.35 26.83
C LEU A 340 -19.98 -30.82 28.15
N ALA A 341 -20.33 -29.52 28.21
CA ALA A 341 -20.99 -28.94 29.37
C ALA A 341 -22.37 -29.59 29.63
N SER A 342 -23.14 -29.84 28.57
CA SER A 342 -24.44 -30.52 28.68
C SER A 342 -24.31 -32.00 29.11
N GLU A 343 -23.30 -32.70 28.60
CA GLU A 343 -23.01 -34.09 28.96
C GLU A 343 -22.53 -34.19 30.41
N LEU A 344 -21.72 -33.24 30.88
CA LEU A 344 -21.29 -33.14 32.27
C LEU A 344 -22.46 -32.87 33.22
N ALA A 345 -23.35 -31.94 32.89
CA ALA A 345 -24.55 -31.66 33.68
C ALA A 345 -25.46 -32.91 33.76
N ALA A 346 -25.69 -33.60 32.64
CA ALA A 346 -26.46 -34.84 32.63
C ALA A 346 -25.80 -35.98 33.43
N ALA A 347 -24.46 -36.03 33.46
CA ALA A 347 -23.74 -36.99 34.28
C ALA A 347 -23.86 -36.68 35.78
N GLN A 348 -23.81 -35.39 36.16
CA GLN A 348 -24.03 -34.94 37.53
C GLN A 348 -25.44 -35.28 38.03
N ASP A 349 -26.48 -35.00 37.23
CA ASP A 349 -27.87 -35.36 37.59
C ASP A 349 -28.05 -36.86 37.81
N ARG A 350 -27.36 -37.70 37.01
CA ARG A 350 -27.39 -39.16 37.17
C ARG A 350 -26.67 -39.61 38.44
N LEU A 351 -25.56 -38.96 38.78
CA LEU A 351 -24.82 -39.25 40.01
C LEU A 351 -25.68 -38.92 41.24
N ASP A 352 -26.35 -37.76 41.22
CA ASP A 352 -27.23 -37.33 42.30
C ASP A 352 -28.43 -38.27 42.47
N ALA A 353 -29.03 -38.73 41.36
CA ALA A 353 -30.08 -39.76 41.40
C ALA A 353 -29.60 -41.08 42.03
N LEU A 354 -28.39 -41.55 41.69
CA LEU A 354 -27.80 -42.75 42.29
C LEU A 354 -27.50 -42.57 43.78
N HIS A 355 -27.09 -41.38 44.22
CA HIS A 355 -26.90 -41.07 45.63
C HIS A 355 -28.23 -41.09 46.40
N GLN A 356 -29.31 -40.57 45.82
CA GLN A 356 -30.66 -40.64 46.39
C GLN A 356 -31.14 -42.09 46.51
N ASP A 357 -30.99 -42.90 45.46
CA ASP A 357 -31.39 -44.32 45.47
C ASP A 357 -30.60 -45.15 46.49
N ARG A 358 -29.30 -44.88 46.65
CA ARG A 358 -28.47 -45.52 47.69
C ARG A 358 -28.91 -45.13 49.10
N ALA A 359 -29.28 -43.87 49.32
CA ALA A 359 -29.81 -43.39 50.60
C ALA A 359 -31.15 -44.07 50.93
N VAL A 360 -32.08 -44.15 49.98
CA VAL A 360 -33.37 -44.84 50.15
C VAL A 360 -33.18 -46.34 50.41
N SER A 361 -32.26 -46.98 49.68
CA SER A 361 -31.95 -48.39 49.88
C SER A 361 -31.29 -48.68 51.23
N ALA A 362 -30.47 -47.76 51.74
CA ALA A 362 -29.87 -47.89 53.07
C ALA A 362 -30.92 -47.81 54.19
N VAL A 363 -31.92 -46.93 54.06
CA VAL A 363 -33.04 -46.82 55.00
C VAL A 363 -33.89 -48.10 54.99
N LYS A 364 -34.26 -48.60 53.81
CA LYS A 364 -35.02 -49.88 53.69
C LYS A 364 -34.28 -51.06 54.32
N ARG A 365 -32.96 -51.17 54.10
CA ARG A 365 -32.16 -52.23 54.74
C ARG A 365 -32.07 -52.07 56.27
N ALA A 366 -32.11 -50.85 56.79
CA ALA A 366 -32.16 -50.62 58.24
C ALA A 366 -33.52 -51.03 58.82
N GLU A 367 -34.62 -50.75 58.13
CA GLU A 367 -35.97 -51.19 58.51
C GLU A 367 -36.12 -52.71 58.44
N GLU A 368 -35.59 -53.36 57.40
CA GLU A 368 -35.57 -54.81 57.27
C GLU A 368 -34.76 -55.48 58.38
N ARG A 369 -33.60 -54.92 58.76
CA ARG A 369 -32.81 -55.42 59.90
C ARG A 369 -33.57 -55.30 61.21
N ALA A 370 -34.28 -54.19 61.44
CA ALA A 370 -35.11 -54.02 62.63
C ALA A 370 -36.27 -55.04 62.68
N ALA A 371 -36.88 -55.35 61.53
CA ALA A 371 -37.93 -56.36 61.43
C ALA A 371 -37.41 -57.80 61.67
N VAL A 372 -36.22 -58.11 61.15
CA VAL A 372 -35.56 -59.41 61.37
C VAL A 372 -35.13 -59.58 62.84
N GLU A 373 -34.63 -58.53 63.49
CA GLU A 373 -34.31 -58.54 64.92
C GLU A 373 -35.57 -58.79 65.78
N ALA A 374 -36.71 -58.19 65.40
CA ALA A 374 -38.00 -58.40 66.07
C ALA A 374 -38.53 -59.83 65.91
N LEU A 375 -38.35 -60.44 64.74
CA LEU A 375 -38.72 -61.84 64.49
C LEU A 375 -37.78 -62.83 65.20
N ARG A 376 -36.50 -62.47 65.40
CA ARG A 376 -35.53 -63.29 66.13
C ARG A 376 -35.84 -63.38 67.64
N VAL A 377 -36.50 -62.38 68.21
CA VAL A 377 -37.00 -62.38 69.59
C VAL A 377 -38.25 -63.26 69.75
N ALA A 378 -39.01 -63.49 68.68
CA ALA A 378 -40.20 -64.33 68.67
C ALA A 378 -39.86 -65.79 68.26
N GLY A 379 -39.14 -66.50 69.13
CA GLY A 379 -38.75 -67.89 68.89
C GLY A 379 -39.94 -68.84 68.69
N LEU A 380 -39.99 -69.51 67.54
CA LEU A 380 -40.89 -70.64 67.29
C LEU A 380 -40.19 -71.76 66.52
N GLU A 381 -39.94 -72.85 67.23
CA GLU A 381 -39.45 -74.13 66.72
C GLU A 381 -40.63 -75.01 66.30
N THR A 382 -40.82 -75.28 65.01
CA THR A 382 -41.52 -76.48 64.50
C THR A 382 -40.98 -76.85 63.12
N ALA A 383 -41.08 -78.13 62.72
CA ALA A 383 -40.54 -78.64 61.45
C ALA A 383 -41.08 -77.93 60.19
N ALA A 384 -42.28 -77.33 60.24
CA ALA A 384 -42.81 -76.48 59.17
C ALA A 384 -42.04 -75.15 59.02
N ALA A 385 -41.42 -74.66 60.09
CA ALA A 385 -40.51 -73.51 60.03
C ALA A 385 -39.21 -73.86 59.32
N ARG A 386 -38.79 -75.13 59.32
CA ARG A 386 -37.58 -75.59 58.63
C ARG A 386 -37.76 -75.60 57.11
N ASP A 387 -38.90 -76.08 56.60
CA ASP A 387 -39.20 -76.05 55.15
C ASP A 387 -39.45 -74.62 54.64
N ARG A 388 -40.05 -73.75 55.46
CA ARG A 388 -40.12 -72.31 55.16
C ARG A 388 -38.74 -71.66 55.20
N ALA A 389 -37.91 -71.97 56.19
CA ALA A 389 -36.55 -71.46 56.24
C ALA A 389 -35.71 -71.92 55.03
N VAL A 390 -35.91 -73.14 54.52
CA VAL A 390 -35.20 -73.63 53.32
C VAL A 390 -35.68 -72.90 52.04
N THR A 391 -36.98 -72.67 51.89
CA THR A 391 -37.52 -71.90 50.77
C THR A 391 -37.16 -70.41 50.84
N GLU A 392 -37.11 -69.85 52.05
CA GLU A 392 -36.59 -68.50 52.31
C GLU A 392 -35.08 -68.41 52.05
N LEU A 393 -34.29 -69.44 52.38
CA LEU A 393 -32.86 -69.50 52.07
C LEU A 393 -32.62 -69.59 50.55
N ALA A 394 -33.44 -70.36 49.83
CA ALA A 394 -33.37 -70.42 48.37
C ALA A 394 -33.74 -69.06 47.75
N SER A 395 -34.78 -68.39 48.27
CA SER A 395 -35.14 -67.04 47.85
C SER A 395 -34.06 -66.00 48.19
N ALA A 396 -33.46 -66.10 49.39
CA ALA A 396 -32.37 -65.23 49.81
C ALA A 396 -31.11 -65.43 48.96
N ARG A 397 -30.83 -66.67 48.54
CA ARG A 397 -29.71 -66.97 47.63
C ARG A 397 -29.93 -66.36 46.25
N LEU A 398 -31.14 -66.48 45.68
CA LEU A 398 -31.47 -65.83 44.40
C LEU A 398 -31.40 -64.29 44.51
N ARG A 399 -31.81 -63.72 45.64
CA ARG A 399 -31.66 -62.28 45.91
C ARG A 399 -30.18 -61.88 46.03
N LEU A 400 -29.35 -62.71 46.67
CA LEU A 400 -27.91 -62.46 46.76
C LEU A 400 -27.21 -62.57 45.40
N GLU A 401 -27.59 -63.53 44.56
CA GLU A 401 -27.08 -63.64 43.19
C GLU A 401 -27.53 -62.44 42.32
N ALA A 402 -28.78 -61.97 42.47
CA ALA A 402 -29.23 -60.75 41.81
C ALA A 402 -28.45 -59.50 42.27
N VAL A 403 -28.21 -59.36 43.58
CA VAL A 403 -27.39 -58.27 44.14
C VAL A 403 -25.93 -58.38 43.69
N SER A 404 -25.38 -59.59 43.55
CA SER A 404 -24.02 -59.80 43.03
C SER A 404 -23.91 -59.33 41.58
N ASN A 405 -24.87 -59.69 40.73
CA ASN A 405 -24.93 -59.24 39.33
C ASN A 405 -25.13 -57.72 39.22
N GLU A 406 -25.94 -57.12 40.10
CA GLU A 406 -26.07 -55.66 40.20
C GLU A 406 -24.76 -54.99 40.65
N CYS A 407 -24.03 -55.59 41.60
CA CYS A 407 -22.73 -55.08 42.01
C CYS A 407 -21.68 -55.16 40.88
N GLU A 408 -21.66 -56.24 40.09
CA GLU A 408 -20.76 -56.39 38.95
C GLU A 408 -21.07 -55.37 37.84
N THR A 409 -22.35 -55.16 37.54
CA THR A 409 -22.75 -54.13 36.54
C THR A 409 -22.46 -52.71 37.02
N LEU A 410 -22.64 -52.43 38.31
CA LEU A 410 -22.24 -51.14 38.90
C LEU A 410 -20.72 -50.94 38.91
N ALA A 411 -19.93 -52.01 39.14
CA ALA A 411 -18.47 -51.94 39.07
C ALA A 411 -17.98 -51.69 37.63
N ALA A 412 -18.58 -52.36 36.64
CA ALA A 412 -18.28 -52.11 35.23
C ALA A 412 -18.62 -50.68 34.81
N ARG A 413 -19.75 -50.14 35.30
CA ARG A 413 -20.17 -48.77 35.04
C ARG A 413 -19.24 -47.74 35.72
N ALA A 414 -18.83 -47.98 36.96
CA ALA A 414 -17.86 -47.13 37.65
C ALA A 414 -16.49 -47.12 36.95
N GLY A 415 -16.06 -48.26 36.39
CA GLY A 415 -14.86 -48.34 35.55
C GLY A 415 -14.97 -47.50 34.27
N ALA A 416 -16.11 -47.54 33.59
CA ALA A 416 -16.36 -46.72 32.40
C ALA A 416 -16.45 -45.22 32.72
N GLU A 417 -17.07 -44.85 33.84
CA GLU A 417 -17.14 -43.46 34.32
C GLU A 417 -15.74 -42.93 34.72
N HIS A 418 -14.89 -43.77 35.31
CA HIS A 418 -13.51 -43.40 35.62
C HIS A 418 -12.68 -43.19 34.34
N ALA A 419 -12.79 -44.09 33.35
CA ALA A 419 -12.11 -43.93 32.07
C ALA A 419 -12.58 -42.68 31.31
N ALA A 420 -13.87 -42.35 31.37
CA ALA A 420 -14.40 -41.11 30.80
C ALA A 420 -13.86 -39.87 31.53
N ALA A 421 -13.76 -39.90 32.86
CA ALA A 421 -13.18 -38.82 33.65
C ALA A 421 -11.68 -38.60 33.35
N GLU A 422 -10.91 -39.68 33.16
CA GLU A 422 -9.51 -39.58 32.74
C GLU A 422 -9.37 -39.00 31.33
N ALA A 423 -10.22 -39.40 30.39
CA ALA A 423 -10.23 -38.83 29.03
C ALA A 423 -10.53 -37.33 29.04
N VAL A 424 -11.49 -36.87 29.86
CA VAL A 424 -11.78 -35.44 30.04
C VAL A 424 -10.60 -34.71 30.67
N ARG A 425 -9.90 -35.33 31.63
CA ARG A 425 -8.71 -34.74 32.26
C ARG A 425 -7.57 -34.57 31.25
N LEU A 426 -7.33 -35.57 30.39
CA LEU A 426 -6.33 -35.50 29.32
C LEU A 426 -6.69 -34.41 28.31
N ALA A 427 -7.94 -34.34 27.85
CA ALA A 427 -8.40 -33.29 26.94
C ALA A 427 -8.26 -31.87 27.55
N ALA A 428 -8.48 -31.72 28.86
CA ALA A 428 -8.28 -30.45 29.55
C ALA A 428 -6.81 -30.03 29.61
N VAL A 429 -5.88 -30.99 29.76
CA VAL A 429 -4.43 -30.73 29.72
C VAL A 429 -3.98 -30.33 28.32
N GLU A 430 -4.45 -31.02 27.27
CA GLU A 430 -4.17 -30.65 25.88
C GLU A 430 -4.72 -29.27 25.53
N ALA A 431 -5.93 -28.94 26.00
CA ALA A 431 -6.51 -27.61 25.83
C ALA A 431 -5.72 -26.51 26.56
N ALA A 432 -5.13 -26.82 27.72
CA ALA A 432 -4.25 -25.89 28.44
C ALA A 432 -2.95 -25.66 27.66
N ALA A 433 -2.30 -26.73 27.18
CA ALA A 433 -1.09 -26.65 26.37
C ALA A 433 -1.30 -25.86 25.06
N ALA A 434 -2.46 -26.03 24.40
CA ALA A 434 -2.82 -25.27 23.22
C ALA A 434 -2.99 -23.77 23.51
N ARG A 435 -3.55 -23.40 24.67
CA ARG A 435 -3.67 -22.00 25.09
C ARG A 435 -2.31 -21.37 25.37
N ASP A 436 -1.42 -22.09 26.02
CA ASP A 436 -0.06 -21.61 26.32
C ASP A 436 0.74 -21.39 25.04
N LEU A 437 0.60 -22.27 24.04
CA LEU A 437 1.19 -22.09 22.72
C LEU A 437 0.66 -20.85 22.00
N VAL A 438 -0.66 -20.62 22.03
CA VAL A 438 -1.27 -19.42 21.43
C VAL A 438 -0.81 -18.15 22.17
N ALA A 439 -0.69 -18.19 23.49
CA ALA A 439 -0.16 -17.08 24.27
C ALA A 439 1.30 -16.75 23.90
N ALA A 440 2.14 -17.76 23.73
CA ALA A 440 3.53 -17.59 23.28
C ALA A 440 3.63 -17.00 21.85
N GLN A 441 2.74 -17.44 20.95
CA GLN A 441 2.65 -16.88 19.60
C GLN A 441 2.22 -15.40 19.62
N LEU A 442 1.24 -15.05 20.47
CA LEU A 442 0.79 -13.66 20.63
C LEU A 442 1.89 -12.76 21.20
N LEU A 443 2.69 -13.24 22.16
CA LEU A 443 3.85 -12.51 22.69
C LEU A 443 4.91 -12.27 21.60
N THR A 444 5.20 -13.28 20.77
CA THR A 444 6.12 -13.14 19.64
C THR A 444 5.63 -12.11 18.62
N VAL A 445 4.33 -12.11 18.32
CA VAL A 445 3.71 -11.12 17.42
C VAL A 445 3.77 -9.72 18.03
N ALA A 446 3.51 -9.57 19.33
CA ALA A 446 3.62 -8.29 20.02
C ALA A 446 5.04 -7.73 19.97
N ALA A 447 6.07 -8.57 20.22
CA ALA A 447 7.47 -8.17 20.11
C ALA A 447 7.85 -7.71 18.69
N ARG A 448 7.34 -8.40 17.65
CA ARG A 448 7.53 -7.99 16.25
C ARG A 448 6.84 -6.66 15.93
N LEU A 449 5.64 -6.42 16.46
CA LEU A 449 4.93 -5.16 16.26
C LEU A 449 5.66 -3.99 16.94
N GLU A 450 6.25 -4.20 18.12
CA GLU A 450 7.10 -3.20 18.77
C GLU A 450 8.36 -2.90 17.93
N ALA A 451 9.03 -3.92 17.39
CA ALA A 451 10.18 -3.73 16.52
C ALA A 451 9.83 -2.90 15.27
N VAL A 452 8.73 -3.25 14.58
CA VAL A 452 8.22 -2.49 13.42
C VAL A 452 7.84 -1.06 13.79
N SER A 453 7.31 -0.84 15.00
CA SER A 453 6.99 0.51 15.48
C SER A 453 8.25 1.37 15.65
N LYS A 454 9.35 0.80 16.18
CA LYS A 454 10.65 1.48 16.31
C LYS A 454 11.27 1.78 14.95
N GLU A 455 11.28 0.81 14.02
CA GLU A 455 11.78 1.02 12.65
C GLU A 455 11.02 2.16 11.95
N ARG A 456 9.70 2.25 12.17
CA ARG A 456 8.89 3.34 11.62
C ARG A 456 9.26 4.71 12.20
N GLU A 457 9.61 4.78 13.48
CA GLU A 457 10.09 6.01 14.13
C GLU A 457 11.47 6.42 13.61
N GLU A 458 12.37 5.45 13.38
CA GLU A 458 13.69 5.70 12.78
C GLU A 458 13.56 6.22 11.34
N LEU A 459 12.75 5.57 10.50
CA LEU A 459 12.47 6.03 9.13
C LEU A 459 11.80 7.40 9.11
N SER A 460 10.95 7.70 10.08
CA SER A 460 10.36 9.04 10.27
C SER A 460 11.44 10.08 10.54
N ALA A 461 12.37 9.79 11.46
CA ALA A 461 13.47 10.68 11.79
C ALA A 461 14.43 10.89 10.60
N GLU A 462 14.73 9.84 9.84
CA GLU A 462 15.53 9.93 8.60
C GLU A 462 14.85 10.80 7.55
N ARG A 463 13.54 10.65 7.35
CA ARG A 463 12.77 11.49 6.42
C ARG A 463 12.81 12.95 6.82
N ASP A 464 12.70 13.24 8.12
CA ASP A 464 12.73 14.62 8.61
C ASP A 464 14.14 15.23 8.47
N ARG A 465 15.22 14.47 8.72
CA ARG A 465 16.60 14.90 8.41
C ARG A 465 16.80 15.17 6.91
N ALA A 466 16.31 14.28 6.04
CA ALA A 466 16.39 14.48 4.60
C ALA A 466 15.59 15.71 4.14
N ALA A 467 14.46 16.01 4.78
CA ALA A 467 13.70 17.22 4.52
C ALA A 467 14.46 18.50 4.94
N GLU A 468 15.18 18.46 6.06
CA GLU A 468 16.06 19.55 6.49
C GLU A 468 17.25 19.76 5.54
N GLU A 469 17.90 18.70 5.08
CA GLU A 469 18.97 18.77 4.06
C GLU A 469 18.45 19.34 2.73
N LEU A 470 17.26 18.92 2.29
CA LEU A 470 16.60 19.49 1.12
C LEU A 470 16.24 20.97 1.30
N ALA A 471 15.86 21.38 2.52
CA ALA A 471 15.61 22.79 2.81
C ALA A 471 16.92 23.61 2.81
N ALA A 472 18.01 23.05 3.32
CA ALA A 472 19.33 23.70 3.28
C ALA A 472 19.84 23.87 1.85
N THR A 473 19.80 22.81 1.04
CA THR A 473 20.20 22.88 -0.38
C THR A 473 19.34 23.85 -1.19
N ARG A 474 18.03 23.95 -0.92
CA ARG A 474 17.18 24.99 -1.54
C ARG A 474 17.63 26.40 -1.20
N ARG A 475 17.98 26.69 0.06
CA ARG A 475 18.51 28.00 0.46
C ARG A 475 19.85 28.30 -0.21
N GLU A 476 20.71 27.30 -0.37
CA GLU A 476 21.97 27.45 -1.11
C GLU A 476 21.73 27.75 -2.59
N HIS A 477 20.79 27.06 -3.23
CA HIS A 477 20.40 27.35 -4.62
C HIS A 477 19.79 28.75 -4.78
N GLU A 478 18.92 29.18 -3.85
CA GLU A 478 18.37 30.54 -3.84
C GLU A 478 19.47 31.59 -3.67
N ALA A 479 20.44 31.36 -2.77
CA ALA A 479 21.59 32.24 -2.59
C ALA A 479 22.51 32.29 -3.83
N MET A 480 22.69 31.15 -4.50
CA MET A 480 23.45 31.07 -5.74
C MET A 480 22.73 31.80 -6.88
N ALA A 481 21.41 31.64 -7.00
CA ALA A 481 20.59 32.36 -7.97
C ALA A 481 20.64 33.88 -7.75
N ALA A 482 20.58 34.35 -6.50
CA ALA A 482 20.73 35.76 -6.16
C ALA A 482 22.11 36.31 -6.55
N ARG A 483 23.18 35.53 -6.36
CA ARG A 483 24.54 35.90 -6.83
C ARG A 483 24.63 36.00 -8.34
N VAL A 484 24.02 35.07 -9.08
CA VAL A 484 23.99 35.11 -10.54
C VAL A 484 23.23 36.35 -11.02
N ALA A 485 22.07 36.65 -10.45
CA ALA A 485 21.31 37.84 -10.80
C ALA A 485 22.10 39.15 -10.57
N ALA A 486 22.84 39.26 -9.45
CA ALA A 486 23.70 40.41 -9.17
C ALA A 486 24.87 40.55 -10.18
N LEU A 487 25.45 39.43 -10.61
CA LEU A 487 26.49 39.42 -11.64
C LEU A 487 25.95 39.79 -13.02
N GLU A 488 24.75 39.33 -13.37
CA GLU A 488 24.06 39.72 -14.61
C GLU A 488 23.73 41.21 -14.62
N GLU A 489 23.29 41.78 -13.50
CA GLU A 489 23.04 43.21 -13.36
C GLU A 489 24.32 44.03 -13.52
N SER A 490 25.41 43.62 -12.87
CA SER A 490 26.75 44.23 -13.04
C SER A 490 27.21 44.18 -14.51
N ALA A 491 27.04 43.03 -15.17
CA ALA A 491 27.38 42.89 -16.59
C ALA A 491 26.52 43.79 -17.49
N ALA A 492 25.23 43.95 -17.18
CA ALA A 492 24.34 44.85 -17.89
C ALA A 492 24.76 46.32 -17.70
N GLN A 493 25.13 46.73 -16.48
CA GLN A 493 25.64 48.07 -16.19
C GLN A 493 26.96 48.34 -16.92
N ALA A 494 27.88 47.37 -16.95
CA ALA A 494 29.13 47.48 -17.70
C ALA A 494 28.90 47.63 -19.21
N ARG A 495 27.94 46.89 -19.78
CA ARG A 495 27.53 47.04 -21.20
C ARG A 495 26.93 48.40 -21.48
N ALA A 496 26.04 48.91 -20.62
CA ALA A 496 25.46 50.24 -20.78
C ALA A 496 26.53 51.34 -20.70
N ALA A 497 27.50 51.21 -19.79
CA ALA A 497 28.62 52.13 -19.69
C ALA A 497 29.54 52.09 -20.94
N ALA A 498 29.76 50.91 -21.52
CA ALA A 498 30.52 50.75 -22.76
C ALA A 498 29.83 51.46 -23.94
N VAL A 499 28.51 51.27 -24.10
CA VAL A 499 27.73 51.96 -25.16
C VAL A 499 27.76 53.48 -24.97
N ALA A 500 27.66 53.96 -23.73
CA ALA A 500 27.77 55.40 -23.44
C ALA A 500 29.19 55.96 -23.73
N ALA A 501 30.23 55.16 -23.51
CA ALA A 501 31.61 55.54 -23.84
C ALA A 501 31.82 55.56 -25.37
N GLU A 502 31.33 54.56 -26.11
CA GLU A 502 31.35 54.54 -27.57
C GLU A 502 30.60 55.75 -28.17
N ALA A 503 29.44 56.10 -27.62
CA ALA A 503 28.69 57.29 -28.03
C ALA A 503 29.48 58.59 -27.79
N ARG A 504 30.24 58.70 -26.69
CA ARG A 504 31.13 59.85 -26.43
C ARG A 504 32.33 59.89 -27.38
N VAL A 505 32.92 58.73 -27.70
CA VAL A 505 34.00 58.63 -28.70
C VAL A 505 33.49 59.04 -30.09
N PHE A 506 32.28 58.63 -30.46
CA PHE A 506 31.63 59.04 -31.70
C PHE A 506 31.33 60.55 -31.74
N HIS A 507 30.89 61.13 -30.62
CA HIS A 507 30.68 62.58 -30.49
C HIS A 507 31.99 63.38 -30.58
N LEU A 508 33.06 62.93 -29.93
CA LEU A 508 34.37 63.57 -30.00
C LEU A 508 35.03 63.40 -31.39
N ALA A 509 34.79 62.27 -32.06
CA ALA A 509 35.24 62.06 -33.44
C ALA A 509 34.48 62.93 -34.44
N SER A 510 33.18 63.18 -34.23
CA SER A 510 32.38 64.07 -35.08
C SER A 510 32.67 65.55 -34.82
N GLU A 511 32.95 65.95 -33.58
CA GLU A 511 33.46 67.28 -33.22
C GLU A 511 34.91 67.51 -33.70
N GLY A 512 35.72 66.45 -33.75
CA GLY A 512 37.07 66.44 -34.35
C GLY A 512 37.06 66.62 -35.88
N LEU A 513 36.01 66.16 -36.56
CA LEU A 513 35.80 66.41 -37.99
C LEU A 513 35.37 67.86 -38.28
N ALA A 514 34.75 68.55 -37.32
CA ALA A 514 34.40 69.97 -37.41
C ALA A 514 35.57 70.92 -37.09
N SER A 515 36.66 70.42 -36.49
CA SER A 515 37.79 71.21 -36.00
C SER A 515 39.13 70.84 -36.68
N ALA A 516 39.07 70.49 -37.96
CA ALA A 516 40.24 70.28 -38.81
C ALA A 516 40.98 71.60 -39.14
N SER A 517 41.62 72.24 -38.15
CA SER A 517 42.57 73.34 -38.41
C SER A 517 43.70 73.57 -37.40
N ARG A 518 43.89 72.78 -36.32
CA ARG A 518 45.13 72.85 -35.51
C ARG A 518 45.53 71.47 -34.99
N ARG A 519 46.42 70.80 -35.72
CA ARG A 519 46.95 69.46 -35.41
C ARG A 519 48.25 69.59 -34.62
N SER A 520 48.22 69.27 -33.32
CA SER A 520 49.41 68.88 -32.54
C SER A 520 49.06 68.26 -31.18
N GLU A 521 47.92 68.59 -30.55
CA GLU A 521 47.54 68.08 -29.22
C GLU A 521 46.61 66.86 -29.25
N THR A 522 46.09 66.47 -30.43
CA THR A 522 45.09 65.39 -30.55
C THR A 522 45.67 63.98 -30.69
N ALA A 523 46.97 63.83 -30.97
CA ALA A 523 47.62 62.52 -31.07
C ALA A 523 47.85 61.85 -29.71
N GLU A 524 48.13 62.65 -28.67
CA GLU A 524 48.31 62.16 -27.30
C GLU A 524 46.97 61.78 -26.64
N ALA A 525 45.88 62.51 -26.93
CA ALA A 525 44.54 62.17 -26.46
C ALA A 525 44.00 60.87 -27.09
N LEU A 526 44.30 60.61 -28.37
CA LEU A 526 43.91 59.38 -29.07
C LEU A 526 44.70 58.16 -28.57
N THR A 527 46.00 58.31 -28.31
CA THR A 527 46.83 57.23 -27.75
C THR A 527 46.45 56.90 -26.30
N ALA A 528 46.11 57.91 -25.49
CA ALA A 528 45.57 57.69 -24.14
C ALA A 528 44.20 56.98 -24.16
N ALA A 529 43.31 57.33 -25.11
CA ALA A 529 42.03 56.66 -25.28
C ALA A 529 42.17 55.20 -25.77
N GLN A 530 43.12 54.93 -26.66
CA GLN A 530 43.46 53.56 -27.10
C GLN A 530 44.09 52.71 -25.98
N ALA A 531 44.89 53.33 -25.11
CA ALA A 531 45.43 52.64 -23.93
C ALA A 531 44.31 52.27 -22.92
N GLU A 532 43.28 53.12 -22.77
CA GLU A 532 42.13 52.81 -21.92
C GLU A 532 41.22 51.72 -22.52
N LEU A 533 40.95 51.77 -23.82
CA LEU A 533 40.21 50.72 -24.54
C LEU A 533 40.90 49.35 -24.40
N SER A 534 42.21 49.28 -24.59
CA SER A 534 42.95 48.01 -24.43
C SER A 534 42.96 47.48 -22.99
N LYS A 535 42.96 48.37 -21.98
CA LYS A 535 42.81 47.99 -20.57
C LYS A 535 41.42 47.42 -20.27
N ARG A 536 40.38 47.99 -20.86
CA ARG A 536 38.99 47.53 -20.73
C ARG A 536 38.74 46.21 -21.45
N ASP A 537 39.33 46.03 -22.63
CA ASP A 537 39.25 44.75 -23.36
C ASP A 537 39.96 43.63 -22.58
N ALA A 538 41.10 43.92 -21.96
CA ALA A 538 41.76 42.97 -21.06
C ALA A 538 40.88 42.60 -19.85
N ALA A 539 40.20 43.58 -19.23
CA ALA A 539 39.30 43.35 -18.11
C ALA A 539 38.04 42.54 -18.50
N LEU A 540 37.47 42.80 -19.69
CA LEU A 540 36.34 42.02 -20.22
C LEU A 540 36.75 40.58 -20.55
N THR A 541 37.98 40.37 -21.01
CA THR A 541 38.51 39.03 -21.29
C THR A 541 38.71 38.23 -20.00
N ALA A 542 39.23 38.86 -18.94
CA ALA A 542 39.35 38.25 -17.62
C ALA A 542 37.99 37.92 -16.99
N ALA A 543 37.01 38.83 -17.09
CA ALA A 543 35.66 38.57 -16.59
C ALA A 543 34.96 37.42 -17.33
N ARG A 544 35.22 37.27 -18.64
CA ARG A 544 34.71 36.12 -19.43
C ARG A 544 35.35 34.80 -19.01
N SER A 545 36.66 34.77 -18.74
CA SER A 545 37.31 33.53 -18.27
C SER A 545 36.82 33.12 -16.88
N GLU A 546 36.61 34.07 -15.97
CA GLU A 546 36.05 33.79 -14.64
C GLU A 546 34.61 33.24 -14.71
N LEU A 547 33.79 33.74 -15.63
CA LEU A 547 32.44 33.24 -15.89
C LEU A 547 32.45 31.81 -16.46
N GLU A 548 33.35 31.50 -17.39
CA GLU A 548 33.52 30.14 -17.91
C GLU A 548 34.03 29.17 -16.84
N GLU A 549 34.97 29.59 -15.97
CA GLU A 549 35.41 28.78 -14.85
C GLU A 549 34.31 28.53 -13.81
N ALA A 550 33.47 29.53 -13.53
CA ALA A 550 32.32 29.37 -12.63
C ALA A 550 31.28 28.40 -13.23
N ARG A 551 31.03 28.49 -14.54
CA ARG A 551 30.13 27.59 -15.27
C ARG A 551 30.68 26.16 -15.29
N GLY A 552 31.97 25.98 -15.54
CA GLY A 552 32.63 24.67 -15.47
C GLY A 552 32.67 24.07 -14.06
N ARG A 553 32.61 24.89 -13.00
CA ARG A 553 32.42 24.40 -11.62
C ARG A 553 30.98 23.97 -11.35
N ALA A 554 29.99 24.73 -11.83
CA ALA A 554 28.57 24.39 -11.71
C ALA A 554 28.24 23.08 -12.45
N GLU A 555 28.71 22.91 -13.69
CA GLU A 555 28.50 21.67 -14.46
C GLU A 555 29.16 20.46 -13.80
N ARG A 556 30.33 20.64 -13.17
CA ARG A 556 30.97 19.57 -12.38
C ARG A 556 30.13 19.21 -11.16
N SER A 557 29.56 20.20 -10.45
CA SER A 557 28.70 19.97 -9.29
C SER A 557 27.37 19.27 -9.66
N GLU A 558 26.76 19.61 -10.80
CA GLU A 558 25.56 18.92 -11.29
C GLU A 558 25.87 17.47 -11.70
N ARG A 559 27.01 17.22 -12.36
CA ARG A 559 27.43 15.86 -12.70
C ARG A 559 27.69 15.01 -11.47
N THR A 560 28.27 15.58 -10.40
CA THR A 560 28.44 14.87 -9.14
C THR A 560 27.12 14.61 -8.42
N ALA A 561 26.18 15.55 -8.44
CA ALA A 561 24.85 15.36 -7.86
C ALA A 561 24.03 14.31 -8.64
N ALA A 562 24.10 14.32 -9.96
CA ALA A 562 23.47 13.32 -10.83
C ALA A 562 24.09 11.92 -10.64
N ALA A 563 25.41 11.83 -10.46
CA ALA A 563 26.09 10.56 -10.16
C ALA A 563 25.68 10.01 -8.78
N LEU A 564 25.55 10.87 -7.76
CA LEU A 564 25.04 10.49 -6.45
C LEU A 564 23.59 10.00 -6.51
N ALA A 565 22.71 10.71 -7.21
CA ALA A 565 21.32 10.29 -7.40
C ALA A 565 21.21 8.94 -8.13
N ALA A 566 22.05 8.71 -9.15
CA ALA A 566 22.12 7.42 -9.84
C ALA A 566 22.62 6.30 -8.92
N SER A 567 23.63 6.56 -8.08
CA SER A 567 24.13 5.57 -7.12
C SER A 567 23.11 5.20 -6.05
N LEU A 568 22.33 6.17 -5.55
CA LEU A 568 21.27 5.95 -4.57
C LEU A 568 20.09 5.17 -5.18
N SER A 569 19.74 5.46 -6.44
CA SER A 569 18.74 4.71 -7.21
C SER A 569 19.16 3.25 -7.41
N ALA A 570 20.42 3.01 -7.78
CA ALA A 570 20.96 1.65 -7.95
C ALA A 570 20.97 0.88 -6.62
N ALA A 571 21.33 1.51 -5.51
CA ALA A 571 21.30 0.90 -4.18
C ALA A 571 19.86 0.54 -3.74
N ALA A 572 18.87 1.38 -4.05
CA ALA A 572 17.46 1.09 -3.77
C ALA A 572 16.93 -0.08 -4.62
N ALA A 573 17.33 -0.17 -5.88
CA ALA A 573 16.98 -1.29 -6.76
C ALA A 573 17.60 -2.62 -6.30
N ALA A 574 18.85 -2.60 -5.84
CA ALA A 574 19.52 -3.79 -5.29
C ALA A 574 18.81 -4.32 -4.04
N ARG A 575 18.39 -3.44 -3.11
CA ARG A 575 17.62 -3.83 -1.92
C ARG A 575 16.23 -4.38 -2.25
N ALA A 576 15.60 -3.87 -3.31
CA ALA A 576 14.31 -4.40 -3.78
C ALA A 576 14.47 -5.83 -4.32
N LEU A 577 15.54 -6.11 -5.09
CA LEU A 577 15.85 -7.46 -5.57
C LEU A 577 16.14 -8.45 -4.43
N GLU A 578 16.94 -8.07 -3.43
CA GLU A 578 17.16 -8.89 -2.22
C GLU A 578 15.85 -9.19 -1.47
N SER A 579 14.91 -8.24 -1.45
CA SER A 579 13.59 -8.45 -0.83
C SER A 579 12.69 -9.40 -1.61
N GLU A 580 12.79 -9.41 -2.96
CA GLU A 580 12.04 -10.33 -3.81
C GLU A 580 12.62 -11.75 -3.75
N GLU A 581 13.95 -11.89 -3.70
CA GLU A 581 14.63 -13.18 -3.55
C GLU A 581 14.37 -13.82 -2.19
N SER A 582 14.39 -13.03 -1.11
CA SER A 582 14.03 -13.50 0.23
C SER A 582 12.55 -13.88 0.35
N ALA A 583 11.65 -13.14 -0.32
CA ALA A 583 10.22 -13.51 -0.40
C ALA A 583 10.00 -14.82 -1.16
N ALA A 584 10.71 -15.03 -2.28
CA ALA A 584 10.66 -16.27 -3.05
C ALA A 584 11.21 -17.48 -2.27
N ALA A 585 12.29 -17.29 -1.50
CA ALA A 585 12.84 -18.33 -0.62
C ALA A 585 11.83 -18.73 0.48
N LEU A 586 11.13 -17.75 1.06
CA LEU A 586 10.09 -17.96 2.07
C LEU A 586 8.87 -18.70 1.50
N GLU A 587 8.48 -18.41 0.26
CA GLU A 587 7.40 -19.12 -0.42
C GLU A 587 7.77 -20.58 -0.73
N THR A 588 9.03 -20.82 -1.08
CA THR A 588 9.57 -22.16 -1.35
C THR A 588 9.59 -23.01 -0.07
N ALA A 589 10.09 -22.46 1.03
CA ALA A 589 10.08 -23.12 2.35
C ALA A 589 8.66 -23.46 2.83
N ARG A 590 7.68 -22.59 2.56
CA ARG A 590 6.26 -22.85 2.88
C ARG A 590 5.67 -24.00 2.05
N ARG A 591 6.05 -24.14 0.78
CA ARG A 591 5.60 -25.26 -0.07
C ARG A 591 6.18 -26.58 0.40
N GLU A 592 7.44 -26.61 0.83
CA GLU A 592 8.08 -27.81 1.39
C GLU A 592 7.43 -28.24 2.71
N LEU A 593 7.11 -27.29 3.61
CA LEU A 593 6.41 -27.59 4.86
C LEU A 593 4.98 -28.13 4.60
N ALA A 594 4.30 -27.61 3.59
CA ALA A 594 2.98 -28.11 3.18
C ALA A 594 3.06 -29.52 2.56
N ALA A 595 4.11 -29.81 1.80
CA ALA A 595 4.36 -31.14 1.24
C ALA A 595 4.67 -32.18 2.34
N GLN A 596 5.43 -31.80 3.37
CA GLN A 596 5.70 -32.65 4.54
C GLN A 596 4.43 -32.97 5.35
N LYS A 597 3.51 -32.00 5.47
CA LYS A 597 2.21 -32.21 6.15
C LYS A 597 1.21 -33.04 5.34
N ALA A 598 1.38 -33.14 4.02
CA ALA A 598 0.51 -33.91 3.14
C ALA A 598 0.92 -35.40 3.00
N ALA A 599 2.09 -35.79 3.50
CA ALA A 599 2.52 -37.18 3.49
C ALA A 599 1.74 -37.99 4.56
N PRO A 600 0.96 -39.02 4.17
CA PRO A 600 0.24 -39.83 5.13
C PRO A 600 1.21 -40.71 5.94
N ALA A 601 1.04 -40.72 7.26
CA ALA A 601 1.81 -41.57 8.16
C ALA A 601 1.59 -43.06 7.85
N PRO A 602 2.64 -43.90 7.75
CA PRO A 602 2.47 -45.33 7.62
C PRO A 602 1.96 -45.94 8.94
N ALA A 603 1.01 -46.87 8.83
CA ALA A 603 0.40 -47.56 9.96
C ALA A 603 1.42 -48.40 10.76
N PRO A 604 1.28 -48.54 12.09
CA PRO A 604 2.23 -49.28 12.91
C PRO A 604 2.00 -50.78 12.79
N ASP A 605 3.05 -51.52 12.44
CA ASP A 605 3.10 -52.98 12.45
C ASP A 605 3.66 -53.45 13.81
N PRO A 606 2.94 -54.27 14.61
CA PRO A 606 3.34 -54.60 15.97
C PRO A 606 4.27 -55.83 15.99
N ALA A 607 5.44 -55.74 15.36
CA ALA A 607 6.46 -56.78 15.49
C ALA A 607 7.84 -56.30 15.02
N GLN A 608 8.51 -55.42 15.76
CA GLN A 608 9.98 -55.38 15.77
C GLN A 608 10.53 -54.48 16.89
N ALA A 609 11.27 -55.11 17.81
CA ALA A 609 12.12 -54.44 18.78
C ALA A 609 13.38 -53.89 18.08
N PRO A 610 13.91 -52.70 18.44
CA PRO A 610 15.05 -52.14 17.76
C PRO A 610 16.36 -52.72 18.32
N ARG A 611 17.23 -53.15 17.41
CA ARG A 611 18.69 -53.22 17.64
C ARG A 611 19.30 -51.94 17.04
N PRO A 612 20.38 -51.38 17.63
CA PRO A 612 21.00 -50.18 17.10
C PRO A 612 21.92 -50.59 15.94
N SER A 613 21.57 -50.19 14.71
CA SER A 613 22.50 -50.14 13.60
C SER A 613 22.66 -48.69 13.18
N SER A 614 23.85 -48.16 13.45
CA SER A 614 24.46 -47.05 12.72
C SER A 614 24.39 -47.31 11.22
N GLU A 615 24.28 -46.23 10.43
CA GLU A 615 24.20 -46.18 8.96
C GLU A 615 22.79 -46.07 8.40
N GLN A 616 22.29 -44.82 8.33
CA GLN A 616 21.59 -44.26 7.15
C GLN A 616 21.19 -42.81 7.44
N ALA A 617 22.09 -41.88 7.12
CA ALA A 617 21.79 -40.46 6.98
C ALA A 617 22.41 -40.00 5.66
N THR A 618 21.65 -40.11 4.56
CA THR A 618 22.00 -39.48 3.28
C THR A 618 20.77 -39.48 2.38
N PHE A 619 19.85 -38.55 2.62
CA PHE A 619 18.99 -38.03 1.53
C PHE A 619 18.31 -36.72 1.92
N ILE A 620 19.05 -35.62 1.83
CA ILE A 620 18.48 -34.28 1.55
C ILE A 620 19.34 -33.72 0.41
N GLY A 621 18.67 -33.22 -0.64
CA GLY A 621 19.29 -32.64 -1.83
C GLY A 621 20.18 -31.42 -1.54
N PRO A 622 20.96 -30.97 -2.53
CA PRO A 622 22.18 -30.20 -2.30
C PRO A 622 21.86 -28.74 -2.00
N VAL A 623 21.83 -28.38 -0.71
CA VAL A 623 22.26 -27.04 -0.31
C VAL A 623 23.77 -27.12 -0.27
N SER A 624 24.47 -26.35 -1.11
CA SER A 624 25.93 -26.28 -1.15
C SER A 624 26.51 -25.86 0.20
N GLN A 625 26.65 -26.81 1.11
CA GLN A 625 27.49 -26.71 2.29
C GLN A 625 28.93 -26.79 1.81
N ARG A 626 29.46 -25.66 1.31
CA ARG A 626 30.90 -25.44 1.38
C ARG A 626 31.24 -25.42 2.86
N SER A 627 31.98 -26.43 3.30
CA SER A 627 32.45 -26.54 4.68
C SER A 627 33.18 -25.26 5.08
N GLU A 628 33.05 -24.82 6.34
CA GLU A 628 33.81 -23.69 6.90
C GLU A 628 35.27 -23.57 6.42
N PRO A 629 36.08 -24.66 6.33
CA PRO A 629 37.44 -24.57 5.81
C PRO A 629 37.52 -24.06 4.36
N ALA A 630 36.58 -24.43 3.49
CA ALA A 630 36.56 -23.96 2.10
C ALA A 630 36.20 -22.47 1.98
N ARG A 631 35.34 -21.96 2.87
CA ARG A 631 34.98 -20.53 2.91
C ARG A 631 36.12 -19.67 3.48
N ASN A 632 36.83 -20.19 4.48
CA ASN A 632 38.01 -19.53 5.03
C ASN A 632 39.17 -19.51 4.01
N GLU A 633 39.30 -20.54 3.18
CA GLU A 633 40.28 -20.59 2.10
C GLU A 633 39.97 -19.55 1.01
N GLU A 634 38.71 -19.37 0.62
CA GLU A 634 38.29 -18.31 -0.33
C GLU A 634 38.53 -16.89 0.21
N LEU A 635 38.30 -16.65 1.50
CA LEU A 635 38.61 -15.38 2.15
C LEU A 635 40.12 -15.10 2.19
N GLU A 636 40.92 -16.12 2.46
CA GLU A 636 42.39 -16.05 2.43
C GLU A 636 42.91 -15.78 1.02
N ASP A 637 42.31 -16.39 0.00
CA ASP A 637 42.65 -16.19 -1.41
C ASP A 637 42.35 -14.74 -1.85
N LEU A 638 41.17 -14.21 -1.52
CA LEU A 638 40.80 -12.81 -1.78
C LEU A 638 41.73 -11.81 -1.08
N ARG A 639 42.14 -12.11 0.16
CA ARG A 639 43.12 -11.28 0.89
C ARG A 639 44.50 -11.30 0.22
N ARG A 640 44.94 -12.47 -0.27
CA ARG A 640 46.21 -12.61 -1.00
C ARG A 640 46.18 -11.87 -2.33
N GLU A 641 45.07 -11.95 -3.07
CA GLU A 641 44.89 -11.20 -4.33
C GLU A 641 44.84 -9.69 -4.11
N LEU A 642 44.13 -9.23 -3.09
CA LEU A 642 44.07 -7.81 -2.72
C LEU A 642 45.46 -7.27 -2.34
N ALA A 643 46.23 -8.05 -1.55
CA ALA A 643 47.60 -7.68 -1.19
C ALA A 643 48.49 -7.57 -2.43
N GLY A 644 48.40 -8.52 -3.37
CA GLY A 644 49.14 -8.48 -4.63
C GLY A 644 48.75 -7.29 -5.52
N ALA A 645 47.46 -6.96 -5.59
CA ALA A 645 46.97 -5.81 -6.36
C ALA A 645 47.42 -4.46 -5.75
N ARG A 646 47.43 -4.34 -4.41
CA ARG A 646 47.94 -3.16 -3.71
C ARG A 646 49.46 -3.00 -3.90
N GLU A 647 50.21 -4.10 -3.84
CA GLU A 647 51.67 -4.07 -4.08
C GLU A 647 52.01 -3.70 -5.54
N ALA A 648 51.22 -4.19 -6.51
CA ALA A 648 51.34 -3.79 -7.90
C ALA A 648 51.04 -2.29 -8.07
N LEU A 649 50.01 -1.78 -7.40
CA LEU A 649 49.66 -0.36 -7.44
C LEU A 649 50.79 0.52 -6.87
N THR A 650 51.41 0.14 -5.74
CA THR A 650 52.55 0.88 -5.17
C THR A 650 53.79 0.83 -6.06
N LYS A 651 54.07 -0.32 -6.70
CA LYS A 651 55.18 -0.42 -7.66
C LYS A 651 54.95 0.45 -8.90
N THR A 652 53.70 0.59 -9.35
CA THR A 652 53.36 1.50 -10.46
C THR A 652 53.37 2.97 -10.07
N SER A 653 53.15 3.33 -8.80
CA SER A 653 53.28 4.72 -8.35
C SER A 653 54.73 5.18 -8.25
N ASP A 654 55.66 4.25 -8.00
CA ASP A 654 57.08 4.53 -7.85
C ASP A 654 57.85 4.49 -9.19
N GLY A 655 57.27 3.88 -10.23
CA GLY A 655 57.83 3.81 -11.58
C GLY A 655 57.35 4.96 -12.48
N VAL A 656 58.27 5.83 -12.91
CA VAL A 656 58.01 7.02 -13.77
C VAL A 656 57.43 6.70 -15.16
N SER A 657 57.28 5.43 -15.53
CA SER A 657 56.84 4.99 -16.86
C SER A 657 55.50 4.24 -16.91
N ALA A 658 54.82 4.02 -15.78
CA ALA A 658 53.49 3.40 -15.82
C ALA A 658 52.48 4.37 -16.43
N SER A 659 51.74 3.92 -17.44
CA SER A 659 50.74 4.77 -18.07
C SER A 659 49.64 5.08 -17.06
N ARG A 660 49.11 6.31 -17.07
CA ARG A 660 47.99 6.71 -16.20
C ARG A 660 46.82 5.72 -16.27
N ALA A 661 46.61 5.10 -17.43
CA ALA A 661 45.61 4.06 -17.66
C ALA A 661 45.87 2.78 -16.86
N GLU A 662 47.12 2.33 -16.73
CA GLU A 662 47.47 1.15 -15.92
C GLU A 662 47.26 1.42 -14.43
N ALA A 663 47.61 2.62 -13.95
CA ALA A 663 47.36 3.01 -12.56
C ALA A 663 45.85 3.12 -12.25
N GLU A 664 45.05 3.65 -13.19
CA GLU A 664 43.59 3.71 -13.06
C GLU A 664 42.96 2.30 -13.10
N ALA A 665 43.44 1.40 -13.95
CA ALA A 665 43.00 0.01 -14.00
C ALA A 665 43.34 -0.78 -12.72
N LEU A 666 44.54 -0.58 -12.15
CA LEU A 666 44.93 -1.20 -10.88
C LEU A 666 44.10 -0.67 -9.71
N ARG A 667 43.77 0.63 -9.68
CA ARG A 667 42.85 1.20 -8.68
C ARG A 667 41.45 0.60 -8.78
N ALA A 668 40.92 0.45 -9.99
CA ALA A 668 39.62 -0.17 -10.21
C ALA A 668 39.62 -1.64 -9.75
N ARG A 669 40.71 -2.38 -10.01
CA ARG A 669 40.87 -3.77 -9.55
C ARG A 669 40.98 -3.89 -8.02
N VAL A 670 41.70 -2.98 -7.37
CA VAL A 670 41.77 -2.93 -5.89
C VAL A 670 40.39 -2.65 -5.30
N ALA A 671 39.64 -1.69 -5.86
CA ALA A 671 38.29 -1.38 -5.40
C ALA A 671 37.32 -2.56 -5.58
N ALA A 672 37.42 -3.30 -6.68
CA ALA A 672 36.61 -4.51 -6.90
C ALA A 672 36.94 -5.61 -5.88
N LEU A 673 38.23 -5.90 -5.65
CA LEU A 673 38.65 -6.91 -4.67
C LEU A 673 38.30 -6.52 -3.22
N GLU A 674 38.28 -5.23 -2.89
CA GLU A 674 37.80 -4.73 -1.59
C GLU A 674 36.30 -4.95 -1.41
N ALA A 675 35.52 -4.75 -2.47
CA ALA A 675 34.07 -5.02 -2.45
C ALA A 675 33.79 -6.53 -2.31
N ASP A 676 34.47 -7.36 -3.09
CA ASP A 676 34.33 -8.82 -3.04
C ASP A 676 34.71 -9.38 -1.66
N LEU A 677 35.79 -8.85 -1.05
CA LEU A 677 36.21 -9.24 0.30
C LEU A 677 35.19 -8.78 1.37
N ALA A 678 34.59 -7.60 1.22
CA ALA A 678 33.57 -7.11 2.13
C ALA A 678 32.28 -7.96 2.06
N GLU A 679 31.89 -8.38 0.85
CA GLU A 679 30.74 -9.26 0.65
C GLU A 679 31.00 -10.67 1.20
N ALA A 680 32.17 -11.25 0.92
CA ALA A 680 32.56 -12.57 1.42
C ALA A 680 32.66 -12.59 2.97
N THR A 681 33.15 -11.52 3.59
CA THR A 681 33.21 -11.41 5.06
C THR A 681 31.83 -11.26 5.69
N LYS A 682 30.92 -10.52 5.05
CA LYS A 682 29.51 -10.43 5.47
C LYS A 682 28.80 -11.78 5.37
N ALA A 683 29.02 -12.52 4.28
CA ALA A 683 28.49 -13.87 4.10
C ALA A 683 29.01 -14.86 5.16
N ALA A 684 30.30 -14.77 5.51
CA ALA A 684 30.89 -15.58 6.58
C ALA A 684 30.29 -15.24 7.96
N ALA A 685 30.05 -13.97 8.27
CA ALA A 685 29.41 -13.55 9.51
C ALA A 685 27.97 -14.07 9.63
N LEU A 686 27.17 -13.97 8.56
CA LEU A 686 25.80 -14.51 8.50
C LEU A 686 25.78 -16.03 8.66
N ALA A 687 26.75 -16.73 8.08
CA ALA A 687 26.85 -18.18 8.25
C ALA A 687 27.16 -18.57 9.71
N ALA A 688 28.05 -17.84 10.39
CA ALA A 688 28.35 -18.06 11.80
C ALA A 688 27.14 -17.78 12.71
N GLU A 689 26.35 -16.74 12.42
CA GLU A 689 25.09 -16.48 13.12
C GLU A 689 24.06 -17.59 12.91
N GLN A 690 23.95 -18.13 11.68
CA GLN A 690 23.07 -19.26 11.38
C GLN A 690 23.49 -20.53 12.13
N GLU A 691 24.79 -20.79 12.23
CA GLU A 691 25.31 -21.94 12.96
C GLU A 691 25.04 -21.83 14.47
N ALA A 692 25.25 -20.65 15.06
CA ALA A 692 24.90 -20.38 16.45
C ALA A 692 23.40 -20.57 16.74
N LEU A 693 22.52 -20.13 15.84
CA LEU A 693 21.08 -20.33 15.97
C LEU A 693 20.67 -21.80 15.86
N VAL A 694 21.34 -22.58 15.01
CA VAL A 694 21.10 -24.03 14.90
C VAL A 694 21.56 -24.74 16.17
N GLU A 695 22.68 -24.34 16.75
CA GLU A 695 23.17 -24.88 18.03
C GLU A 695 22.21 -24.57 19.18
N GLU A 696 21.71 -23.33 19.27
CA GLU A 696 20.69 -22.93 20.27
C GLU A 696 19.37 -23.71 20.10
N LEU A 697 18.92 -23.91 18.85
CA LEU A 697 17.74 -24.73 18.56
C LEU A 697 17.94 -26.21 18.94
N MET A 698 19.15 -26.74 18.73
CA MET A 698 19.49 -28.11 19.13
C MET A 698 19.48 -28.26 20.66
N GLU A 699 20.05 -27.31 21.40
CA GLU A 699 19.99 -27.29 22.87
C GLU A 699 18.55 -27.17 23.40
N MET A 700 17.72 -26.33 22.78
CA MET A 700 16.30 -26.24 23.10
C MET A 700 15.56 -27.55 22.83
N CYS A 701 15.81 -28.19 21.69
CA CYS A 701 15.22 -29.48 21.36
C CYS A 701 15.64 -30.55 22.36
N GLU A 702 16.91 -30.61 22.72
CA GLU A 702 17.44 -31.55 23.71
C GLU A 702 16.80 -31.34 25.07
N THR A 703 16.66 -30.08 25.51
CA THR A 703 15.97 -29.72 26.76
C THR A 703 14.50 -30.16 26.75
N CYS A 704 13.79 -29.91 25.65
CA CYS A 704 12.40 -30.36 25.48
C CYS A 704 12.27 -31.89 25.54
N VAL A 705 13.18 -32.62 24.90
CA VAL A 705 13.20 -34.09 24.95
C VAL A 705 13.47 -34.59 26.36
N GLN A 706 14.39 -33.96 27.10
CA GLN A 706 14.68 -34.32 28.49
C GLN A 706 13.47 -34.08 29.41
N GLU A 707 12.76 -32.96 29.27
CA GLU A 707 11.56 -32.67 30.05
C GLU A 707 10.40 -33.61 29.70
N LEU A 708 10.20 -33.93 28.41
CA LEU A 708 9.21 -34.93 27.98
C LEU A 708 9.55 -36.34 28.46
N THR A 709 10.83 -36.68 28.66
CA THR A 709 11.25 -37.98 29.20
C THR A 709 11.09 -38.05 30.72
N ARG A 710 11.10 -36.90 31.41
CA ARG A 710 10.87 -36.80 32.86
C ARG A 710 9.40 -36.86 33.24
N ALA A 711 8.52 -36.29 32.42
CA ALA A 711 7.07 -36.36 32.54
C ALA A 711 6.55 -37.77 32.26
#